data_AF-A0A662CD84-F1
#
_entry.id   AF-A0A662CD84-F1
#
_cell.length_a   1.000
_cell.length_b   1.000
_cell.length_c   1.000
_cell.angle_alpha   90.00
_cell.angle_beta   90.00
_cell.angle_gamma   90.00
#
_symmetry.space_group_name_H-M   'P 1'
#
loop_
_entity.id
_entity.type
_entity.pdbx_description
1 polymer ?
#
loop_
_entity_poly.entity_id
_entity_poly.type
_entity_poly.pdbx_seq_one_letter_code
_entity_poly.pdbx_strand_id
1 'polypeptide(L)'
;MGDVQKDLFVLVEALRLLFTGEDLEDSLAKAVPLLKDFLKADFMSFFLWKEKERVLVPVVVEGRPLETLPSRITLGEGITGRVAEGKRALWVEDCRKDPRVHPQCRHWAASLMSSPLFVEDRLYGVLTVARTKGKREFTTEEFRIFQELARYLSGFLELDRLLEDGYHAFALAVEAREPGFKGHSLAVARISMDLARKAGMDCGERKMLYWVALLHDVGKVGVPDVTLVKPLPLDKREKLVVSLHSQLGAALISLVEPLKGAVPWVLHHHERWDGKGYPSGLEGEEIPLASRIIHLAESFHAMVLSLPYGEALSRERVKKELLSGRGRQWDPHLVDLFLGDFDRYWAILHECMESPYPKELEEVHSEVTHILFSIEILKDLSSLIVSMSHASVVASIQAVLERLALHLGWQGVSLLDEHGRVLATVNTGDKLLEPSSEEKGEILEIRWGGYTYFLKVKGRVSSQEKQILETLEGFLASLIGLLFHGEGKILRDELTGSYTLSSIKEFFSSVAPQVQRMAVVLLDLDGFKEVNDRFGHEMGNKVLQRLVSVIEENLRDSDLMGRYGGDEFVILLPRVDKKEADRIIGRIRRTVEDAVLVKGVPPVTFSFGVALFPDEGKDVCGLLKLADRRMYREKALRKEKMKRELRKGALKLGQSCALTGSSAFLGQEYRKGLELGFRWGEERYGERVELVTLDDRYEPDLCALNTEKLLKEDGVFALVGYVGTPTSAVVAPLAERSGIPFIFPLSGALFLRWPTKRWIFNLRPSYHQEVEAMIRGLVEEMGVEEVGIFYQDDTYGWEVLGAAESTLLRYKLEIKGKGSYKRNSLQVEEACLALLKERPQVVIMAGTWEPCAIFVKRVKEEGWAPLFLAISYVGGEAFARGAGEAGEGTVVAQVVPHPQSSLPIVQELRKALKEEEPTHVCLEGFLGAVLLVEALKDMEEVGRESLVRSLEAMKEMDLGGLRLHLSDHDHQAFSSVHFTVVRKGRLVPFQGFSELASQSLPS
;
A
#
# COMPACT_ATOMS: atom_id res chain seq x y z
N MET A 1 -42.35 -18.91 -47.32
CA MET A 1 -41.32 -19.40 -46.36
C MET A 1 -41.83 -20.72 -45.82
N GLY A 2 -41.08 -21.80 -46.01
CA GLY A 2 -41.54 -23.16 -45.64
C GLY A 2 -41.64 -23.37 -44.14
N ASP A 3 -42.41 -24.38 -43.70
CA ASP A 3 -42.69 -24.68 -42.29
C ASP A 3 -41.41 -24.80 -41.43
N VAL A 4 -40.30 -25.26 -42.00
CA VAL A 4 -39.00 -25.39 -41.31
C VAL A 4 -38.40 -24.03 -40.92
N GLN A 5 -38.51 -23.00 -41.76
CA GLN A 5 -38.00 -21.66 -41.43
C GLN A 5 -38.82 -21.01 -40.31
N LYS A 6 -40.12 -21.31 -40.26
CA LYS A 6 -41.03 -20.81 -39.23
C LYS A 6 -40.74 -21.48 -37.87
N ASP A 7 -40.58 -22.80 -37.86
CA ASP A 7 -40.25 -23.56 -36.64
C ASP A 7 -38.86 -23.16 -36.09
N LEU A 8 -37.87 -22.93 -36.95
CA LEU A 8 -36.54 -22.45 -36.54
C LEU A 8 -36.59 -21.03 -35.95
N PHE A 9 -37.37 -20.12 -36.55
CA PHE A 9 -37.54 -18.76 -36.03
C PHE A 9 -38.18 -18.76 -34.63
N VAL A 10 -39.24 -19.56 -34.43
CA VAL A 10 -39.90 -19.72 -33.12
C VAL A 10 -38.92 -20.24 -32.08
N LEU A 11 -38.08 -21.22 -32.44
CA LEU A 11 -37.08 -21.76 -31.53
C LEU A 11 -36.01 -20.72 -31.16
N VAL A 12 -35.47 -19.98 -32.13
CA VAL A 12 -34.48 -18.92 -31.89
C VAL A 12 -35.05 -17.82 -31.00
N GLU A 13 -36.29 -17.41 -31.25
CA GLU A 13 -36.96 -16.41 -30.41
C GLU A 13 -37.20 -16.92 -29.00
N ALA A 14 -37.63 -18.18 -28.84
CA ALA A 14 -37.79 -18.80 -27.53
C ALA A 14 -36.47 -18.85 -26.74
N LEU A 15 -35.37 -19.22 -27.41
CA LEU A 15 -34.03 -19.22 -26.80
C LEU A 15 -33.56 -17.81 -26.44
N ARG A 16 -33.86 -16.81 -27.28
CA ARG A 16 -33.55 -15.41 -26.98
C ARG A 16 -34.28 -14.93 -25.72
N LEU A 17 -35.56 -15.28 -25.57
CA LEU A 17 -36.37 -14.87 -24.42
C LEU A 17 -35.86 -15.44 -23.09
N LEU A 18 -35.15 -16.58 -23.11
CA LEU A 18 -34.49 -17.10 -21.91
C LEU A 18 -33.47 -16.11 -21.34
N PHE A 19 -32.83 -15.29 -22.19
CA PHE A 19 -31.82 -14.32 -21.75
C PHE A 19 -32.38 -12.93 -21.44
N THR A 20 -33.67 -12.66 -21.65
CA THR A 20 -34.27 -11.32 -21.53
C THR A 20 -35.35 -11.19 -20.46
N GLY A 21 -35.57 -12.23 -19.65
CA GLY A 21 -36.49 -12.14 -18.50
C GLY A 21 -35.91 -11.37 -17.32
N GLU A 22 -36.80 -10.87 -16.45
CA GLU A 22 -36.43 -10.17 -15.21
C GLU A 22 -35.68 -11.09 -14.24
N ASP A 23 -36.16 -12.31 -14.12
CA ASP A 23 -35.56 -13.40 -13.37
C ASP A 23 -35.73 -14.70 -14.17
N LEU A 24 -35.23 -15.81 -13.61
CA LEU A 24 -35.31 -17.11 -14.27
C LEU A 24 -36.77 -17.55 -14.52
N GLU A 25 -37.68 -17.28 -13.60
CA GLU A 25 -39.08 -17.70 -13.73
C GLU A 25 -39.78 -16.91 -14.84
N ASP A 26 -39.54 -15.61 -14.96
CA ASP A 26 -40.03 -14.75 -16.03
C ASP A 26 -39.43 -15.13 -17.40
N SER A 27 -38.11 -15.38 -17.46
CA SER A 27 -37.43 -15.89 -18.66
C SER A 27 -38.08 -17.19 -19.16
N LEU A 28 -38.31 -18.14 -18.24
CA LEU A 28 -38.98 -19.39 -18.56
C LEU A 28 -40.45 -19.16 -18.94
N ALA A 29 -41.18 -18.28 -18.25
CA ALA A 29 -42.58 -17.97 -18.55
C ALA A 29 -42.77 -17.37 -19.94
N LYS A 30 -41.82 -16.57 -20.41
CA LYS A 30 -41.80 -16.01 -21.78
C LYS A 30 -41.42 -17.05 -22.84
N ALA A 31 -40.45 -17.92 -22.56
CA ALA A 31 -39.98 -18.92 -23.51
C ALA A 31 -40.89 -20.15 -23.64
N VAL A 32 -41.49 -20.60 -22.54
CA VAL A 32 -42.29 -21.84 -22.45
C VAL A 32 -43.45 -21.92 -23.44
N PRO A 33 -44.26 -20.86 -23.66
CA PRO A 33 -45.33 -20.89 -24.65
C PRO A 33 -44.81 -21.20 -26.06
N LEU A 34 -43.70 -20.57 -26.47
CA LEU A 34 -43.09 -20.79 -27.78
C LEU A 34 -42.48 -22.20 -27.89
N LEU A 35 -41.84 -22.70 -26.83
CA LEU A 35 -41.28 -24.06 -26.81
C LEU A 35 -42.36 -25.14 -26.84
N LYS A 36 -43.49 -24.92 -26.14
CA LYS A 36 -44.67 -25.82 -26.16
C LYS A 36 -45.22 -25.93 -27.58
N ASP A 37 -45.36 -24.78 -28.25
CA ASP A 37 -45.90 -24.70 -29.62
C ASP A 37 -44.93 -25.34 -30.63
N PHE A 38 -43.62 -25.09 -30.50
CA PHE A 38 -42.57 -25.74 -31.29
C PHE A 38 -42.62 -27.27 -31.17
N LEU A 39 -42.82 -27.80 -29.95
CA LEU A 39 -42.95 -29.24 -29.69
C LEU A 39 -44.34 -29.81 -30.02
N LYS A 40 -45.29 -28.97 -30.46
CA LYS A 40 -46.67 -29.34 -30.75
C LYS A 40 -47.29 -30.10 -29.56
N ALA A 41 -46.99 -29.64 -28.35
CA ALA A 41 -47.51 -30.16 -27.10
C ALA A 41 -48.77 -29.40 -26.67
N ASP A 42 -49.66 -30.04 -25.92
CA ASP A 42 -50.83 -29.35 -25.34
C ASP A 42 -50.48 -28.74 -23.97
N PHE A 43 -49.39 -29.22 -23.37
CA PHE A 43 -48.99 -28.90 -22.02
C PHE A 43 -47.46 -28.93 -21.91
N MET A 44 -46.90 -27.96 -21.19
CA MET A 44 -45.49 -27.91 -20.83
C MET A 44 -45.34 -27.38 -19.41
N SER A 45 -44.44 -27.97 -18.64
CA SER A 45 -44.12 -27.51 -17.30
C SER A 45 -42.63 -27.62 -17.00
N PHE A 46 -42.12 -26.64 -16.27
CA PHE A 46 -40.79 -26.65 -15.67
C PHE A 46 -40.92 -26.79 -14.16
N PHE A 47 -40.25 -27.80 -13.63
CA PHE A 47 -40.04 -27.95 -12.20
C PHE A 47 -38.60 -27.54 -11.88
N LEU A 48 -38.41 -26.61 -10.94
CA LEU A 48 -37.08 -26.31 -10.42
C LEU A 48 -36.77 -27.20 -9.22
N TRP A 49 -35.52 -27.62 -9.14
CA TRP A 49 -35.01 -28.35 -7.99
C TRP A 49 -34.70 -27.38 -6.85
N LYS A 50 -35.36 -27.55 -5.71
CA LYS A 50 -35.09 -26.80 -4.48
C LYS A 50 -34.19 -27.64 -3.58
N GLU A 51 -32.88 -27.44 -3.73
CA GLU A 51 -31.83 -28.24 -3.07
C GLU A 51 -32.06 -28.41 -1.56
N LYS A 52 -32.31 -27.31 -0.82
CA LYS A 52 -32.54 -27.31 0.63
C LYS A 52 -33.71 -28.19 1.06
N GLU A 53 -34.75 -28.21 0.25
CA GLU A 53 -36.00 -28.91 0.56
C GLU A 53 -36.04 -30.31 -0.04
N ARG A 54 -35.07 -30.64 -0.91
CA ARG A 54 -34.97 -31.88 -1.69
C ARG A 54 -36.25 -32.23 -2.45
N VAL A 55 -36.88 -31.21 -3.02
CA VAL A 55 -38.11 -31.36 -3.83
C VAL A 55 -38.00 -30.60 -5.15
N LEU A 56 -38.79 -31.07 -6.12
CA LEU A 56 -39.11 -30.36 -7.35
C LEU A 56 -40.38 -29.55 -7.15
N VAL A 57 -40.33 -28.26 -7.50
CA VAL A 57 -41.47 -27.32 -7.41
C VAL A 57 -41.80 -26.81 -8.80
N PRO A 58 -43.07 -26.89 -9.26
CA PRO A 58 -43.46 -26.32 -10.54
C PRO A 58 -43.38 -24.80 -10.49
N VAL A 59 -42.61 -24.19 -11.40
CA VAL A 59 -42.44 -22.73 -11.47
C VAL A 59 -43.12 -22.12 -12.69
N VAL A 60 -43.16 -22.85 -13.79
CA VAL A 60 -43.83 -22.41 -15.01
C VAL A 60 -44.66 -23.57 -15.55
N VAL A 61 -45.94 -23.29 -15.81
CA VAL A 61 -46.91 -24.25 -16.33
C VAL A 61 -47.73 -23.58 -17.40
N GLU A 62 -47.81 -24.21 -18.57
CA GLU A 62 -48.50 -23.67 -19.73
C GLU A 62 -49.41 -24.71 -20.37
N GLY A 63 -50.63 -24.30 -20.73
CA GLY A 63 -51.67 -25.16 -21.28
C GLY A 63 -52.66 -25.75 -20.26
N ARG A 64 -52.37 -25.69 -18.95
CA ARG A 64 -53.31 -26.04 -17.85
C ARG A 64 -53.03 -25.22 -16.58
N PRO A 65 -54.02 -25.08 -15.67
CA PRO A 65 -53.82 -24.44 -14.38
C PRO A 65 -52.80 -25.18 -13.50
N LEU A 66 -52.07 -24.45 -12.64
CA LEU A 66 -51.02 -24.98 -11.77
C LEU A 66 -51.54 -26.08 -10.83
N GLU A 67 -52.80 -26.00 -10.40
CA GLU A 67 -53.47 -26.94 -9.50
C GLU A 67 -53.65 -28.34 -10.11
N THR A 68 -53.42 -28.47 -11.43
CA THR A 68 -53.43 -29.76 -12.13
C THR A 68 -52.14 -30.57 -11.93
N LEU A 69 -51.12 -29.96 -11.32
CA LEU A 69 -49.86 -30.59 -10.92
C LEU A 69 -49.73 -30.66 -9.40
N PRO A 70 -48.94 -31.62 -8.88
CA PRO A 70 -48.55 -31.61 -7.48
C PRO A 70 -47.67 -30.38 -7.19
N SER A 71 -47.92 -29.72 -6.06
CA SER A 71 -47.18 -28.52 -5.66
C SER A 71 -45.71 -28.82 -5.29
N ARG A 72 -45.40 -30.07 -4.93
CA ARG A 72 -44.07 -30.56 -4.57
C ARG A 72 -43.95 -32.01 -5.03
N ILE A 73 -42.82 -32.39 -5.61
CA ILE A 73 -42.51 -33.77 -6.02
C ILE A 73 -41.17 -34.17 -5.41
N THR A 74 -41.10 -35.30 -4.71
CA THR A 74 -39.81 -35.84 -4.22
C THR A 74 -39.10 -36.66 -5.29
N LEU A 75 -37.79 -36.91 -5.13
CA LEU A 75 -37.07 -37.85 -6.00
C LEU A 75 -37.74 -39.24 -5.97
N GLY A 76 -37.83 -39.88 -7.13
CA GLY A 76 -38.50 -41.18 -7.32
C GLY A 76 -40.05 -41.12 -7.40
N GLU A 77 -40.67 -39.98 -7.08
CA GLU A 77 -42.13 -39.81 -7.12
C GLU A 77 -42.63 -39.47 -8.54
N GLY A 78 -43.69 -40.15 -8.99
CA GLY A 78 -44.25 -39.92 -10.33
C GLY A 78 -43.26 -40.22 -11.47
N ILE A 79 -43.51 -39.69 -12.67
CA ILE A 79 -42.52 -39.72 -13.75
C ILE A 79 -41.46 -38.64 -13.53
N THR A 80 -41.88 -37.43 -13.13
CA THR A 80 -41.01 -36.26 -12.93
C THR A 80 -39.91 -36.53 -11.91
N GLY A 81 -40.22 -37.07 -10.73
CA GLY A 81 -39.24 -37.39 -9.70
C GLY A 81 -38.33 -38.58 -10.07
N ARG A 82 -38.82 -39.56 -10.84
CA ARG A 82 -38.01 -40.68 -11.35
C ARG A 82 -37.01 -40.25 -12.42
N VAL A 83 -37.39 -39.29 -13.25
CA VAL A 83 -36.51 -38.70 -14.26
C VAL A 83 -35.37 -37.94 -13.59
N ALA A 84 -35.69 -37.15 -12.56
CA ALA A 84 -34.69 -36.47 -11.74
C ALA A 84 -33.74 -37.46 -11.04
N GLU A 85 -34.28 -38.49 -10.37
CA GLU A 85 -33.47 -39.50 -9.68
C GLU A 85 -32.61 -40.34 -10.63
N GLY A 86 -33.20 -40.77 -11.76
CA GLY A 86 -32.54 -41.65 -12.72
C GLY A 86 -31.63 -40.94 -13.72
N LYS A 87 -31.53 -39.60 -13.67
CA LYS A 87 -30.75 -38.74 -14.60
C LYS A 87 -30.96 -39.08 -16.09
N ARG A 88 -32.16 -39.55 -16.46
CA ARG A 88 -32.49 -39.96 -17.83
C ARG A 88 -33.89 -39.53 -18.22
N ALA A 89 -34.04 -39.08 -19.47
CA ALA A 89 -35.36 -38.76 -20.01
C ALA A 89 -36.24 -40.01 -20.11
N LEU A 90 -37.53 -39.85 -19.82
CA LEU A 90 -38.55 -40.88 -19.95
C LEU A 90 -39.65 -40.40 -20.89
N TRP A 91 -40.12 -41.32 -21.73
CA TRP A 91 -41.31 -41.15 -22.55
C TRP A 91 -42.33 -42.21 -22.16
N VAL A 92 -43.54 -41.76 -21.85
CA VAL A 92 -44.71 -42.60 -21.56
C VAL A 92 -45.71 -42.45 -22.71
N GLU A 93 -45.90 -43.54 -23.46
CA GLU A 93 -46.79 -43.59 -24.61
C GLU A 93 -48.28 -43.47 -24.21
N ASP A 94 -48.72 -44.23 -23.19
CA ASP A 94 -50.09 -44.17 -22.66
C ASP A 94 -50.10 -43.95 -21.14
N CYS A 95 -50.21 -42.68 -20.75
CA CYS A 95 -50.18 -42.25 -19.35
C CYS A 95 -51.28 -42.88 -18.49
N ARG A 96 -52.42 -43.24 -19.09
CA ARG A 96 -53.57 -43.80 -18.36
C ARG A 96 -53.31 -45.22 -17.85
N LYS A 97 -52.41 -45.96 -18.51
CA LYS A 97 -52.06 -47.34 -18.17
C LYS A 97 -50.78 -47.45 -17.34
N ASP A 98 -50.00 -46.37 -17.27
CA ASP A 98 -48.73 -46.38 -16.56
C ASP A 98 -48.90 -46.01 -15.07
N PRO A 99 -48.66 -46.96 -14.13
CA PRO A 99 -48.82 -46.70 -12.71
C PRO A 99 -47.78 -45.71 -12.15
N ARG A 100 -46.73 -45.39 -12.91
CA ARG A 100 -45.69 -44.43 -12.52
C ARG A 100 -46.11 -42.99 -12.74
N VAL A 101 -47.13 -42.71 -13.56
CA VAL A 101 -47.65 -41.35 -13.78
C VAL A 101 -48.40 -40.87 -12.54
N HIS A 102 -48.13 -39.65 -12.08
CA HIS A 102 -48.77 -39.09 -10.89
C HIS A 102 -50.31 -39.06 -11.02
N PRO A 103 -51.09 -39.41 -9.98
CA PRO A 103 -52.57 -39.49 -10.07
C PRO A 103 -53.25 -38.21 -10.56
N GLN A 104 -52.73 -37.04 -10.15
CA GLN A 104 -53.25 -35.74 -10.59
C GLN A 104 -53.05 -35.48 -12.10
N CYS A 105 -52.12 -36.18 -12.76
CA CYS A 105 -51.85 -36.05 -14.19
C CYS A 105 -52.49 -37.17 -15.03
N ARG A 106 -52.64 -38.36 -14.43
CA ARG A 106 -53.06 -39.60 -15.12
C ARG A 106 -54.41 -39.51 -15.83
N HIS A 107 -55.33 -38.70 -15.31
CA HIS A 107 -56.70 -38.61 -15.83
C HIS A 107 -56.82 -37.71 -17.06
N TRP A 108 -55.84 -36.84 -17.33
CA TRP A 108 -55.87 -35.88 -18.44
C TRP A 108 -54.71 -36.00 -19.42
N ALA A 109 -53.56 -36.53 -19.02
CA ALA A 109 -52.44 -36.78 -19.93
C ALA A 109 -52.69 -38.07 -20.73
N ALA A 110 -52.52 -38.01 -22.06
CA ALA A 110 -52.55 -39.16 -22.95
C ALA A 110 -51.13 -39.73 -23.15
N SER A 111 -50.18 -38.89 -23.58
CA SER A 111 -48.74 -39.23 -23.66
C SER A 111 -47.90 -38.12 -23.02
N LEU A 112 -46.73 -38.47 -22.51
CA LEU A 112 -45.86 -37.55 -21.76
C LEU A 112 -44.38 -37.83 -22.05
N MET A 113 -43.59 -36.78 -22.24
CA MET A 113 -42.13 -36.85 -22.23
C MET A 113 -41.62 -35.99 -21.08
N SER A 114 -40.63 -36.49 -20.35
CA SER A 114 -40.04 -35.77 -19.23
C SER A 114 -38.53 -35.98 -19.24
N SER A 115 -37.76 -34.90 -19.14
CA SER A 115 -36.29 -34.92 -19.17
C SER A 115 -35.73 -34.19 -17.96
N PRO A 116 -34.65 -34.69 -17.33
CA PRO A 116 -33.98 -33.94 -16.28
C PRO A 116 -33.24 -32.78 -16.93
N LEU A 117 -33.19 -31.67 -16.21
CA LEU A 117 -32.33 -30.55 -16.54
C LEU A 117 -31.12 -30.68 -15.63
N PHE A 118 -30.05 -31.25 -16.16
CA PHE A 118 -28.86 -31.58 -15.38
C PHE A 118 -27.61 -31.27 -16.19
N VAL A 119 -26.57 -30.80 -15.50
CA VAL A 119 -25.23 -30.72 -16.06
C VAL A 119 -24.27 -31.41 -15.11
N GLU A 120 -23.43 -32.29 -15.66
CA GLU A 120 -22.58 -33.22 -14.92
C GLU A 120 -23.36 -33.96 -13.82
N ASP A 121 -23.13 -33.61 -12.55
CA ASP A 121 -23.79 -34.25 -11.41
C ASP A 121 -24.89 -33.41 -10.75
N ARG A 122 -25.15 -32.19 -11.25
CA ARG A 122 -26.09 -31.25 -10.65
C ARG A 122 -27.44 -31.25 -11.36
N LEU A 123 -28.51 -31.40 -10.58
CA LEU A 123 -29.89 -31.29 -11.03
C LEU A 123 -30.37 -29.84 -10.87
N TYR A 124 -30.77 -29.20 -11.96
CA TYR A 124 -31.39 -27.88 -11.97
C TYR A 124 -32.92 -27.96 -11.94
N GLY A 125 -33.48 -29.03 -12.51
CA GLY A 125 -34.93 -29.20 -12.58
C GLY A 125 -35.37 -30.34 -13.47
N VAL A 126 -36.64 -30.34 -13.84
CA VAL A 126 -37.24 -31.29 -14.78
C VAL A 126 -38.15 -30.55 -15.74
N LEU A 127 -37.95 -30.83 -17.02
CA LEU A 127 -38.84 -30.40 -18.08
C LEU A 127 -39.84 -31.51 -18.39
N THR A 128 -41.12 -31.19 -18.44
CA THR A 128 -42.18 -32.14 -18.80
C THR A 128 -43.09 -31.56 -19.87
N VAL A 129 -43.40 -32.35 -20.89
CA VAL A 129 -44.40 -32.03 -21.93
C VAL A 129 -45.43 -33.14 -22.05
N ALA A 130 -46.67 -32.78 -22.33
CA ALA A 130 -47.76 -33.75 -22.48
C ALA A 130 -48.76 -33.38 -23.58
N ARG A 131 -49.48 -34.39 -24.07
CA ARG A 131 -50.64 -34.27 -24.97
C ARG A 131 -51.87 -34.84 -24.27
N THR A 132 -53.06 -34.26 -24.49
CA THR A 132 -54.24 -34.49 -23.64
C THR A 132 -55.30 -35.42 -24.23
N LYS A 133 -55.46 -35.51 -25.57
CA LYS A 133 -56.27 -36.54 -26.29
C LYS A 133 -56.30 -36.28 -27.82
N GLY A 134 -56.42 -37.33 -28.63
CA GLY A 134 -56.80 -37.26 -30.06
C GLY A 134 -55.71 -36.80 -31.04
N LYS A 135 -54.53 -36.41 -30.57
CA LYS A 135 -53.35 -36.11 -31.39
C LYS A 135 -52.42 -37.32 -31.42
N ARG A 136 -51.67 -37.46 -32.52
CA ARG A 136 -50.66 -38.51 -32.73
C ARG A 136 -49.74 -38.66 -31.50
N GLU A 137 -49.26 -39.87 -31.26
CA GLU A 137 -48.22 -40.14 -30.27
C GLU A 137 -46.97 -39.29 -30.56
N PHE A 138 -46.18 -39.00 -29.52
CA PHE A 138 -44.85 -38.44 -29.75
C PHE A 138 -44.05 -39.41 -30.62
N THR A 139 -43.25 -38.89 -31.54
CA THR A 139 -42.36 -39.75 -32.34
C THR A 139 -40.98 -39.84 -31.69
N THR A 140 -40.19 -40.85 -32.08
CA THR A 140 -38.78 -40.95 -31.67
C THR A 140 -37.98 -39.69 -32.01
N GLU A 141 -38.31 -39.03 -33.13
CA GLU A 141 -37.65 -37.79 -33.54
C GLU A 141 -38.06 -36.60 -32.66
N GLU A 142 -39.35 -36.48 -32.33
CA GLU A 142 -39.82 -35.47 -31.37
C GLU A 142 -39.21 -35.67 -29.97
N PHE A 143 -39.02 -36.93 -29.54
CA PHE A 143 -38.35 -37.24 -28.29
C PHE A 143 -36.86 -36.86 -28.32
N ARG A 144 -36.15 -37.10 -29.42
CA ARG A 144 -34.76 -36.65 -29.58
C ARG A 144 -34.63 -35.14 -29.52
N ILE A 145 -35.46 -34.41 -30.28
CA ILE A 145 -35.50 -32.94 -30.25
C ILE A 145 -35.77 -32.42 -28.83
N PHE A 146 -36.72 -33.05 -28.13
CA PHE A 146 -37.03 -32.72 -26.74
C PHE A 146 -35.82 -32.93 -25.80
N GLN A 147 -35.08 -34.03 -25.96
CA GLN A 147 -33.86 -34.28 -25.17
C GLN A 147 -32.78 -33.24 -25.46
N GLU A 148 -32.61 -32.83 -26.71
CA GLU A 148 -31.66 -31.77 -27.08
C GLU A 148 -32.06 -30.42 -26.47
N LEU A 149 -33.35 -30.05 -26.55
CA LEU A 149 -33.86 -28.84 -25.90
C LEU A 149 -33.62 -28.86 -24.39
N ALA A 150 -33.91 -29.98 -23.74
CA ALA A 150 -33.65 -30.15 -22.31
C ALA A 150 -32.16 -29.98 -21.98
N ARG A 151 -31.25 -30.44 -22.84
CA ARG A 151 -29.80 -30.24 -22.66
C ARG A 151 -29.41 -28.78 -22.83
N TYR A 152 -29.91 -28.08 -23.85
CA TYR A 152 -29.68 -26.63 -24.01
C TYR A 152 -30.18 -25.82 -22.82
N LEU A 153 -31.37 -26.14 -22.31
CA LEU A 153 -31.93 -25.52 -21.11
C LEU A 153 -31.11 -25.82 -19.86
N SER A 154 -30.55 -27.03 -19.76
CA SER A 154 -29.63 -27.38 -18.66
C SER A 154 -28.39 -26.50 -18.68
N GLY A 155 -27.76 -26.33 -19.85
CA GLY A 155 -26.60 -25.45 -20.01
C GLY A 155 -26.92 -23.97 -19.77
N PHE A 156 -28.10 -23.51 -20.18
CA PHE A 156 -28.57 -22.15 -19.87
C PHE A 156 -28.71 -21.92 -18.36
N LEU A 157 -29.38 -22.84 -17.66
CA LEU A 157 -29.58 -22.77 -16.20
C LEU A 157 -28.25 -22.81 -15.45
N GLU A 158 -27.29 -23.60 -15.92
CA GLU A 158 -25.95 -23.61 -15.37
C GLU A 158 -25.22 -22.30 -15.60
N LEU A 159 -25.24 -21.77 -16.82
CA LEU A 159 -24.56 -20.52 -17.16
C LEU A 159 -25.13 -19.32 -16.39
N ASP A 160 -26.45 -19.18 -16.30
CA ASP A 160 -27.12 -18.10 -15.56
C ASP A 160 -26.71 -18.16 -14.06
N ARG A 161 -26.70 -19.36 -13.47
CA ARG A 161 -26.23 -19.57 -12.09
C ARG A 161 -24.74 -19.28 -11.91
N LEU A 162 -23.86 -19.72 -12.82
CA LEU A 162 -22.42 -19.48 -12.71
C LEU A 162 -22.07 -18.00 -12.85
N LEU A 163 -22.77 -17.28 -13.73
CA LEU A 163 -22.63 -15.82 -13.84
C LEU A 163 -23.09 -15.13 -12.55
N GLU A 164 -24.25 -15.53 -12.02
CA GLU A 164 -24.75 -15.04 -10.75
C GLU A 164 -23.77 -15.28 -9.59
N ASP A 165 -23.29 -16.51 -9.41
CA ASP A 165 -22.30 -16.85 -8.37
C ASP A 165 -21.02 -16.03 -8.52
N GLY A 166 -20.54 -15.85 -9.76
CA GLY A 166 -19.33 -15.09 -10.05
C GLY A 166 -19.47 -13.62 -9.68
N TYR A 167 -20.58 -12.97 -10.02
CA TYR A 167 -20.83 -11.58 -9.65
C TYR A 167 -20.98 -11.40 -8.14
N HIS A 168 -21.68 -12.32 -7.45
CA HIS A 168 -21.75 -12.29 -5.99
C HIS A 168 -20.36 -12.48 -5.36
N ALA A 169 -19.52 -13.37 -5.87
CA ALA A 169 -18.16 -13.57 -5.37
C ALA A 169 -17.27 -12.32 -5.52
N PHE A 170 -17.39 -11.58 -6.63
CA PHE A 170 -16.66 -10.32 -6.82
C PHE A 170 -17.12 -9.24 -5.84
N ALA A 171 -18.44 -9.06 -5.67
CA ALA A 171 -18.99 -8.12 -4.70
C ALA A 171 -18.51 -8.46 -3.28
N LEU A 172 -18.53 -9.75 -2.94
CA LEU A 172 -18.07 -10.28 -1.67
C LEU A 172 -16.60 -9.95 -1.37
N ALA A 173 -15.73 -10.12 -2.37
CA ALA A 173 -14.30 -9.88 -2.23
C ALA A 173 -13.99 -8.40 -1.97
N VAL A 174 -14.78 -7.49 -2.53
CA VAL A 174 -14.66 -6.05 -2.32
C VAL A 174 -15.20 -5.66 -0.94
N GLU A 175 -16.39 -6.15 -0.58
CA GLU A 175 -17.01 -5.91 0.74
C GLU A 175 -16.13 -6.40 1.89
N ALA A 176 -15.46 -7.55 1.73
CA ALA A 176 -14.62 -8.13 2.78
C ALA A 176 -13.43 -7.24 3.17
N ARG A 177 -13.11 -6.21 2.38
CA ARG A 177 -12.08 -5.20 2.69
C ARG A 177 -12.60 -4.02 3.51
N GLU A 178 -13.91 -3.91 3.73
CA GLU A 178 -14.56 -2.84 4.49
C GLU A 178 -15.36 -3.42 5.67
N PRO A 179 -14.77 -3.45 6.88
CA PRO A 179 -15.45 -3.97 8.07
C PRO A 179 -16.79 -3.27 8.31
N GLY A 180 -17.88 -4.05 8.39
CA GLY A 180 -19.24 -3.53 8.65
C GLY A 180 -20.13 -3.38 7.40
N PHE A 181 -19.61 -3.61 6.19
CA PHE A 181 -20.37 -3.52 4.92
C PHE A 181 -20.99 -4.85 4.47
N LYS A 182 -21.14 -5.84 5.36
CA LYS A 182 -21.70 -7.15 5.02
C LYS A 182 -23.11 -7.00 4.41
N GLY A 183 -23.27 -7.47 3.17
CA GLY A 183 -24.57 -7.47 2.47
C GLY A 183 -24.96 -6.12 1.88
N HIS A 184 -24.04 -5.14 1.88
CA HIS A 184 -24.25 -3.80 1.35
C HIS A 184 -24.63 -3.81 -0.13
N SER A 185 -23.79 -4.39 -0.97
CA SER A 185 -23.93 -4.44 -2.42
C SER A 185 -25.23 -5.13 -2.80
N LEU A 186 -25.60 -6.19 -2.09
CA LEU A 186 -26.86 -6.88 -2.32
C LEU A 186 -28.07 -6.05 -1.90
N ALA A 187 -28.02 -5.36 -0.76
CA ALA A 187 -29.08 -4.46 -0.33
C ALA A 187 -29.29 -3.34 -1.35
N VAL A 188 -28.20 -2.72 -1.81
CA VAL A 188 -28.21 -1.69 -2.85
C VAL A 188 -28.81 -2.25 -4.14
N ALA A 189 -28.43 -3.45 -4.57
CA ALA A 189 -28.96 -4.08 -5.78
C ALA A 189 -30.48 -4.37 -5.70
N ARG A 190 -30.95 -4.98 -4.60
CA ARG A 190 -32.37 -5.31 -4.40
C ARG A 190 -33.25 -4.07 -4.28
N ILE A 191 -32.78 -3.05 -3.55
CA ILE A 191 -33.48 -1.76 -3.43
C ILE A 191 -33.52 -1.06 -4.79
N SER A 192 -32.40 -1.03 -5.51
CA SER A 192 -32.29 -0.40 -6.83
C SER A 192 -33.27 -1.04 -7.83
N MET A 193 -33.35 -2.36 -7.85
CA MET A 193 -34.25 -3.10 -8.75
C MET A 193 -35.74 -2.78 -8.47
N ASP A 194 -36.15 -2.76 -7.21
CA ASP A 194 -37.53 -2.46 -6.83
C ASP A 194 -37.90 -0.99 -7.09
N LEU A 195 -36.98 -0.06 -6.80
CA LEU A 195 -37.16 1.36 -7.10
C LEU A 195 -37.23 1.61 -8.62
N ALA A 196 -36.37 0.97 -9.40
CA ALA A 196 -36.39 1.07 -10.87
C ALA A 196 -37.71 0.61 -11.48
N ARG A 197 -38.31 -0.46 -10.93
CA ARG A 197 -39.63 -0.94 -11.35
C ARG A 197 -40.71 0.14 -11.13
N LYS A 198 -40.67 0.83 -9.98
CA LYS A 198 -41.62 1.92 -9.67
C LYS A 198 -41.36 3.17 -10.51
N ALA A 199 -40.11 3.41 -10.88
CA ALA A 199 -39.71 4.48 -11.79
C ALA A 199 -40.02 4.19 -13.27
N GLY A 200 -40.55 3.00 -13.60
CA GLY A 200 -40.96 2.64 -14.96
C GLY A 200 -39.84 2.14 -15.87
N MET A 201 -38.71 1.67 -15.33
CA MET A 201 -37.58 1.13 -16.09
C MET A 201 -37.93 -0.23 -16.73
N ASP A 202 -37.44 -0.45 -17.96
CA ASP A 202 -37.64 -1.70 -18.70
C ASP A 202 -37.11 -2.94 -17.95
N CYS A 203 -37.72 -4.09 -18.20
CA CYS A 203 -37.33 -5.38 -17.62
C CYS A 203 -35.86 -5.78 -17.89
N GLY A 204 -35.36 -5.60 -19.11
CA GLY A 204 -33.98 -5.92 -19.47
C GLY A 204 -32.98 -4.98 -18.80
N GLU A 205 -33.30 -3.69 -18.76
CA GLU A 205 -32.50 -2.68 -18.05
C GLU A 205 -32.47 -2.93 -16.53
N ARG A 206 -33.59 -3.40 -15.94
CA ARG A 206 -33.65 -3.73 -14.51
C ARG A 206 -32.76 -4.91 -14.12
N LYS A 207 -32.70 -5.98 -14.93
CA LYS A 207 -31.77 -7.11 -14.67
C LYS A 207 -30.32 -6.65 -14.76
N MET A 208 -29.99 -5.79 -15.73
CA MET A 208 -28.65 -5.20 -15.83
C MET A 208 -28.34 -4.28 -14.64
N LEU A 209 -29.30 -3.47 -14.20
CA LEU A 209 -29.16 -2.59 -13.04
C LEU A 209 -28.88 -3.38 -11.77
N TYR A 210 -29.53 -4.54 -11.58
CA TYR A 210 -29.27 -5.40 -10.43
C TYR A 210 -27.78 -5.79 -10.34
N TRP A 211 -27.21 -6.30 -11.44
CA TRP A 211 -25.79 -6.70 -11.47
C TRP A 211 -24.84 -5.53 -11.32
N VAL A 212 -25.17 -4.40 -11.94
CA VAL A 212 -24.37 -3.19 -11.89
C VAL A 212 -24.38 -2.55 -10.51
N ALA A 213 -25.53 -2.54 -9.85
CA ALA A 213 -25.67 -2.10 -8.47
C ALA A 213 -24.96 -3.06 -7.51
N LEU A 214 -24.93 -4.37 -7.79
CA LEU A 214 -24.14 -5.33 -7.01
C LEU A 214 -22.62 -5.10 -7.16
N LEU A 215 -22.16 -4.61 -8.31
CA LEU A 215 -20.75 -4.40 -8.62
C LEU A 215 -20.32 -2.93 -8.61
N HIS A 216 -21.17 -2.01 -8.14
CA HIS A 216 -20.92 -0.56 -8.26
C HIS A 216 -19.58 -0.14 -7.63
N ASP A 217 -19.20 -0.80 -6.54
CA ASP A 217 -17.97 -0.56 -5.79
C ASP A 217 -16.76 -1.40 -6.24
N VAL A 218 -16.86 -2.18 -7.33
CA VAL A 218 -15.77 -3.09 -7.75
C VAL A 218 -14.44 -2.37 -7.99
N GLY A 219 -14.48 -1.09 -8.35
CA GLY A 219 -13.29 -0.24 -8.50
C GLY A 219 -12.54 0.05 -7.20
N LYS A 220 -13.12 -0.21 -6.02
CA LYS A 220 -12.41 -0.07 -4.74
C LYS A 220 -11.23 -1.04 -4.62
N VAL A 221 -11.13 -2.05 -5.50
CA VAL A 221 -9.93 -2.89 -5.66
C VAL A 221 -8.64 -2.06 -5.84
N GLY A 222 -8.73 -0.88 -6.44
CA GLY A 222 -7.59 0.03 -6.64
C GLY A 222 -7.32 1.01 -5.49
N VAL A 223 -8.16 1.03 -4.45
CA VAL A 223 -8.02 1.95 -3.31
C VAL A 223 -7.18 1.28 -2.21
N PRO A 224 -6.17 1.96 -1.64
CA PRO A 224 -5.35 1.40 -0.56
C PRO A 224 -6.17 1.06 0.71
N ASP A 225 -5.86 -0.08 1.34
CA ASP A 225 -6.55 -0.54 2.57
C ASP A 225 -6.51 0.52 3.67
N VAL A 226 -5.34 1.16 3.89
CA VAL A 226 -5.14 2.21 4.90
C VAL A 226 -6.08 3.41 4.74
N THR A 227 -6.60 3.63 3.53
CA THR A 227 -7.58 4.67 3.23
C THR A 227 -9.01 4.15 3.41
N LEU A 228 -9.28 2.90 3.03
CA LEU A 228 -10.61 2.26 3.14
C LEU A 228 -11.03 2.02 4.60
N VAL A 229 -10.12 1.53 5.45
CA VAL A 229 -10.41 1.13 6.84
C VAL A 229 -10.07 2.22 7.86
N LYS A 230 -9.80 3.45 7.40
CA LYS A 230 -9.36 4.55 8.26
C LYS A 230 -10.45 4.89 9.30
N PRO A 231 -10.15 4.87 10.61
CA PRO A 231 -11.12 5.18 11.66
C PRO A 231 -11.40 6.69 11.82
N LEU A 232 -10.74 7.53 11.03
CA LEU A 232 -10.86 8.99 11.06
C LEU A 232 -11.35 9.51 9.70
N PRO A 233 -12.02 10.68 9.65
CA PRO A 233 -12.49 11.26 8.40
C PRO A 233 -11.38 11.40 7.35
N LEU A 234 -11.72 11.08 6.10
CA LEU A 234 -10.81 11.24 4.97
C LEU A 234 -10.50 12.71 4.71
N ASP A 235 -9.23 13.02 4.48
CA ASP A 235 -8.78 14.33 4.03
C ASP A 235 -9.12 14.55 2.54
N LYS A 236 -8.81 15.74 2.01
CA LYS A 236 -9.14 16.10 0.63
C LYS A 236 -8.42 15.24 -0.42
N ARG A 237 -7.18 14.80 -0.14
CA ARG A 237 -6.38 13.97 -1.04
C ARG A 237 -6.86 12.54 -0.99
N GLU A 238 -7.13 12.03 0.21
CA GLU A 238 -7.70 10.70 0.42
C GLU A 238 -9.08 10.56 -0.25
N LYS A 239 -9.94 11.58 -0.12
CA LYS A 239 -11.22 11.63 -0.84
C LYS A 239 -11.07 11.59 -2.35
N LEU A 240 -10.04 12.25 -2.90
CA LEU A 240 -9.74 12.21 -4.33
C LEU A 240 -9.34 10.79 -4.75
N VAL A 241 -8.48 10.11 -3.97
CA VAL A 241 -8.07 8.73 -4.25
C VAL A 241 -9.27 7.78 -4.21
N VAL A 242 -10.14 7.89 -3.21
CA VAL A 242 -11.36 7.07 -3.12
C VAL A 242 -12.29 7.37 -4.30
N SER A 243 -12.42 8.62 -4.73
CA SER A 243 -13.30 8.98 -5.85
C SER A 243 -12.92 8.34 -7.19
N LEU A 244 -11.67 7.88 -7.36
CA LEU A 244 -11.23 7.18 -8.57
C LEU A 244 -11.85 5.79 -8.72
N HIS A 245 -12.46 5.22 -7.68
CA HIS A 245 -13.09 3.90 -7.77
C HIS A 245 -14.22 3.86 -8.79
N SER A 246 -14.95 4.96 -9.03
CA SER A 246 -16.02 4.97 -10.03
C SER A 246 -15.47 4.83 -11.45
N GLN A 247 -14.33 5.46 -11.74
CA GLN A 247 -13.62 5.34 -13.01
C GLN A 247 -13.01 3.95 -13.20
N LEU A 248 -12.35 3.43 -12.16
CA LEU A 248 -11.78 2.08 -12.21
C LEU A 248 -12.88 1.01 -12.32
N GLY A 249 -13.99 1.18 -11.60
CA GLY A 249 -15.16 0.32 -11.68
C GLY A 249 -15.76 0.32 -13.08
N ALA A 250 -15.93 1.49 -13.69
CA ALA A 250 -16.36 1.63 -15.08
C ALA A 250 -15.40 0.90 -16.06
N ALA A 251 -14.08 1.02 -15.86
CA ALA A 251 -13.10 0.32 -16.67
C ALA A 251 -13.20 -1.21 -16.53
N LEU A 252 -13.37 -1.73 -15.30
CA LEU A 252 -13.54 -3.17 -15.05
C LEU A 252 -14.84 -3.72 -15.65
N ILE A 253 -15.95 -3.00 -15.47
CA ILE A 253 -17.25 -3.37 -16.04
C ILE A 253 -17.23 -3.36 -17.57
N SER A 254 -16.43 -2.49 -18.19
CA SER A 254 -16.30 -2.43 -19.65
C SER A 254 -15.74 -3.72 -20.27
N LEU A 255 -15.06 -4.56 -19.48
CA LEU A 255 -14.52 -5.86 -19.90
C LEU A 255 -15.56 -6.99 -19.87
N VAL A 256 -16.70 -6.76 -19.21
CA VAL A 256 -17.78 -7.74 -19.05
C VAL A 256 -18.84 -7.48 -20.11
N GLU A 257 -18.79 -8.23 -21.21
CA GLU A 257 -19.64 -7.99 -22.40
C GLU A 257 -21.14 -7.83 -22.07
N PRO A 258 -21.77 -8.65 -21.19
CA PRO A 258 -23.17 -8.45 -20.80
C PRO A 258 -23.48 -7.13 -20.08
N LEU A 259 -22.49 -6.50 -19.45
CA LEU A 259 -22.66 -5.29 -18.62
C LEU A 259 -22.11 -4.02 -19.27
N LYS A 260 -21.50 -4.12 -20.45
CA LYS A 260 -20.85 -3.02 -21.16
C LYS A 260 -21.76 -1.82 -21.40
N GLY A 261 -23.06 -2.06 -21.62
CA GLY A 261 -24.06 -0.99 -21.79
C GLY A 261 -24.31 -0.15 -20.53
N ALA A 262 -23.95 -0.67 -19.36
CA ALA A 262 -24.13 -0.02 -18.07
C ALA A 262 -22.85 0.63 -17.51
N VAL A 263 -21.78 0.71 -18.30
CA VAL A 263 -20.55 1.44 -17.91
C VAL A 263 -20.85 2.87 -17.41
N PRO A 264 -21.70 3.68 -18.07
CA PRO A 264 -22.06 5.01 -17.56
C PRO A 264 -22.75 4.95 -16.19
N TRP A 265 -23.46 3.86 -15.88
CA TRP A 265 -24.22 3.74 -14.64
C TRP A 265 -23.29 3.65 -13.43
N VAL A 266 -22.20 2.88 -13.55
CA VAL A 266 -21.12 2.79 -12.55
C VAL A 266 -20.24 4.03 -12.57
N LEU A 267 -19.94 4.61 -13.73
CA LEU A 267 -19.09 5.79 -13.78
C LEU A 267 -19.70 6.96 -12.98
N HIS A 268 -21.02 7.14 -13.05
CA HIS A 268 -21.73 8.30 -12.53
C HIS A 268 -22.55 8.04 -11.26
N HIS A 269 -22.39 6.90 -10.57
CA HIS A 269 -23.21 6.57 -9.39
C HIS A 269 -22.96 7.46 -8.15
N HIS A 270 -21.91 8.30 -8.17
CA HIS A 270 -21.65 9.34 -7.18
C HIS A 270 -21.99 10.76 -7.65
N GLU A 271 -22.62 10.90 -8.83
CA GLU A 271 -23.14 12.18 -9.28
C GLU A 271 -24.31 12.61 -8.40
N ARG A 272 -24.38 13.92 -8.15
CA ARG A 272 -25.43 14.52 -7.31
C ARG A 272 -26.37 15.32 -8.18
N TRP A 273 -27.66 15.32 -7.82
CA TRP A 273 -28.68 16.07 -8.57
C TRP A 273 -28.32 17.55 -8.79
N ASP A 274 -27.58 18.17 -7.86
CA ASP A 274 -27.09 19.56 -7.90
C ASP A 274 -25.77 19.78 -8.66
N GLY A 275 -25.24 18.79 -9.38
CA GLY A 275 -23.99 18.91 -10.15
C GLY A 275 -22.72 18.93 -9.31
N LYS A 276 -22.81 18.77 -7.98
CA LYS A 276 -21.64 18.78 -7.06
C LYS A 276 -21.05 17.39 -6.82
N GLY A 277 -21.51 16.39 -7.58
CA GLY A 277 -21.00 15.03 -7.51
C GLY A 277 -19.71 14.86 -8.30
N TYR A 278 -19.32 13.61 -8.49
CA TYR A 278 -18.14 13.21 -9.25
C TYR A 278 -18.44 11.95 -10.07
N PRO A 279 -17.67 11.63 -11.12
CA PRO A 279 -16.43 12.27 -11.58
C PRO A 279 -16.62 13.39 -12.61
N SER A 280 -17.82 13.55 -13.18
CA SER A 280 -18.08 14.42 -14.34
C SER A 280 -18.89 15.67 -14.00
N GLY A 281 -19.50 15.73 -12.82
CA GLY A 281 -20.27 16.89 -12.37
C GLY A 281 -21.58 17.08 -13.13
N LEU A 282 -22.21 15.97 -13.53
CA LEU A 282 -23.48 15.97 -14.25
C LEU A 282 -24.62 16.48 -13.35
N GLU A 283 -25.57 17.24 -13.91
CA GLU A 283 -26.69 17.82 -13.16
C GLU A 283 -28.05 17.26 -13.60
N GLY A 284 -28.94 17.03 -12.63
CA GLY A 284 -30.33 16.63 -12.90
C GLY A 284 -30.47 15.37 -13.75
N GLU A 285 -31.15 15.51 -14.90
CA GLU A 285 -31.45 14.40 -15.81
C GLU A 285 -30.27 14.01 -16.72
N GLU A 286 -29.18 14.77 -16.73
CA GLU A 286 -27.94 14.38 -17.42
C GLU A 286 -27.32 13.13 -16.76
N ILE A 287 -27.61 12.92 -15.48
CA ILE A 287 -27.21 11.72 -14.73
C ILE A 287 -28.10 10.54 -15.20
N PRO A 288 -27.52 9.40 -15.61
CA PRO A 288 -28.31 8.22 -15.96
C PRO A 288 -29.28 7.82 -14.84
N LEU A 289 -30.52 7.43 -15.20
CA LEU A 289 -31.55 7.06 -14.22
C LEU A 289 -31.05 5.95 -13.28
N ALA A 290 -30.35 4.95 -13.81
CA ALA A 290 -29.70 3.89 -13.05
C ALA A 290 -28.70 4.42 -12.00
N SER A 291 -27.83 5.38 -12.36
CA SER A 291 -26.88 6.01 -11.43
C SER A 291 -27.59 6.74 -10.30
N ARG A 292 -28.66 7.47 -10.61
CA ARG A 292 -29.48 8.18 -9.59
C ARG A 292 -30.13 7.21 -8.61
N ILE A 293 -30.60 6.07 -9.10
CA ILE A 293 -31.19 4.99 -8.29
C ILE A 293 -30.13 4.37 -7.37
N ILE A 294 -28.96 4.01 -7.91
CA ILE A 294 -27.84 3.45 -7.12
C ILE A 294 -27.40 4.45 -6.05
N HIS A 295 -27.19 5.73 -6.41
CA HIS A 295 -26.76 6.77 -5.47
C HIS A 295 -27.72 6.90 -4.27
N LEU A 296 -29.03 6.85 -4.52
CA LEU A 296 -30.04 6.93 -3.47
C LEU A 296 -30.05 5.68 -2.59
N ALA A 297 -29.98 4.49 -3.19
CA ALA A 297 -29.96 3.22 -2.46
C ALA A 297 -28.69 3.06 -1.60
N GLU A 298 -27.52 3.41 -2.14
CA GLU A 298 -26.23 3.40 -1.45
C GLU A 298 -26.21 4.39 -0.28
N SER A 299 -26.65 5.63 -0.53
CA SER A 299 -26.76 6.65 0.51
C SER A 299 -27.69 6.21 1.65
N PHE A 300 -28.81 5.57 1.32
CA PHE A 300 -29.72 5.00 2.31
C PHE A 300 -29.04 3.94 3.16
N HIS A 301 -28.29 3.02 2.55
CA HIS A 301 -27.56 2.00 3.29
C HIS A 301 -26.53 2.61 4.24
N ALA A 302 -25.73 3.56 3.75
CA ALA A 302 -24.71 4.26 4.54
C ALA A 302 -25.29 5.01 5.75
N MET A 303 -26.53 5.53 5.66
CA MET A 303 -27.22 6.19 6.78
C MET A 303 -27.69 5.23 7.88
N VAL A 304 -27.92 3.95 7.54
CA VAL A 304 -28.46 2.94 8.46
C VAL A 304 -27.34 2.07 9.07
N LEU A 305 -26.16 2.04 8.45
CA LEU A 305 -24.97 1.41 9.02
C LEU A 305 -24.40 2.19 10.21
N SER A 306 -23.90 1.46 11.21
CA SER A 306 -23.00 2.02 12.22
C SER A 306 -21.58 1.96 11.69
N LEU A 307 -20.97 3.11 11.43
CA LEU A 307 -19.63 3.23 10.87
C LEU A 307 -18.64 3.63 12.00
N PRO A 308 -17.31 3.39 11.83
CA PRO A 308 -16.30 3.74 12.85
C PRO A 308 -16.33 5.20 13.32
N TYR A 309 -16.92 6.11 12.53
CA TYR A 309 -17.00 7.54 12.77
C TYR A 309 -18.43 8.07 12.98
N GLY A 310 -19.45 7.20 13.13
CA GLY A 310 -20.83 7.64 13.38
C GLY A 310 -21.83 6.52 13.68
N GLU A 311 -22.77 6.77 14.60
CA GLU A 311 -23.87 5.85 14.92
C GLU A 311 -24.93 5.80 13.81
N ALA A 312 -25.55 4.63 13.64
CA ALA A 312 -26.68 4.45 12.73
C ALA A 312 -27.82 5.44 13.03
N LEU A 313 -28.39 6.03 11.97
CA LEU A 313 -29.48 6.99 12.11
C LEU A 313 -30.82 6.28 12.40
N SER A 314 -31.66 6.90 13.23
CA SER A 314 -33.04 6.42 13.44
C SER A 314 -33.87 6.52 12.15
N ARG A 315 -34.92 5.69 12.03
CA ARG A 315 -35.87 5.73 10.91
C ARG A 315 -36.37 7.13 10.59
N GLU A 316 -36.75 7.89 11.62
CA GLU A 316 -37.26 9.26 11.50
C GLU A 316 -36.17 10.20 10.99
N ARG A 317 -34.93 10.01 11.44
CA ARG A 317 -33.80 10.83 11.01
C ARG A 317 -33.42 10.56 9.56
N VAL A 318 -33.42 9.29 9.13
CA VAL A 318 -33.19 8.92 7.72
C VAL A 318 -34.23 9.54 6.82
N LYS A 319 -35.53 9.44 7.16
CA LYS A 319 -36.60 10.09 6.39
C LYS A 319 -36.40 11.60 6.30
N LYS A 320 -35.99 12.25 7.40
CA LYS A 320 -35.70 13.69 7.42
C LYS A 320 -34.51 14.06 6.54
N GLU A 321 -33.44 13.25 6.55
CA GLU A 321 -32.25 13.49 5.75
C GLU A 321 -32.57 13.36 4.25
N LEU A 322 -33.28 12.29 3.86
CA LEU A 322 -33.77 12.08 2.49
C LEU A 322 -34.63 13.26 2.00
N LEU A 323 -35.57 13.73 2.81
CA LEU A 323 -36.39 14.90 2.49
C LEU A 323 -35.55 16.19 2.35
N SER A 324 -34.51 16.36 3.16
CA SER A 324 -33.63 17.53 3.11
C SER A 324 -32.67 17.54 1.91
N GLY A 325 -32.31 16.35 1.40
CA GLY A 325 -31.47 16.18 0.21
C GLY A 325 -32.27 16.06 -1.10
N ARG A 326 -33.60 15.98 -1.05
CA ARG A 326 -34.50 15.93 -2.20
C ARG A 326 -34.29 17.12 -3.14
N GLY A 327 -33.97 16.87 -4.41
CA GLY A 327 -33.70 17.90 -5.41
C GLY A 327 -32.35 18.63 -5.24
N ARG A 328 -31.47 18.13 -4.37
CA ARG A 328 -30.12 18.63 -4.17
C ARG A 328 -29.09 17.50 -4.29
N GLN A 329 -29.19 16.51 -3.42
CA GLN A 329 -28.33 15.33 -3.48
C GLN A 329 -28.94 14.25 -4.38
N TRP A 330 -30.24 14.00 -4.20
CA TRP A 330 -30.95 12.93 -4.90
C TRP A 330 -32.07 13.50 -5.77
N ASP A 331 -32.40 12.73 -6.81
CA ASP A 331 -33.54 12.99 -7.68
C ASP A 331 -34.85 13.12 -6.88
N PRO A 332 -35.60 14.22 -7.05
CA PRO A 332 -36.79 14.48 -6.26
C PRO A 332 -37.90 13.44 -6.48
N HIS A 333 -38.04 12.92 -7.70
CA HIS A 333 -39.04 11.91 -8.02
C HIS A 333 -38.70 10.56 -7.38
N LEU A 334 -37.42 10.16 -7.44
CA LEU A 334 -36.97 8.92 -6.82
C LEU A 334 -37.09 8.96 -5.29
N VAL A 335 -36.80 10.09 -4.65
CA VAL A 335 -37.00 10.24 -3.19
C VAL A 335 -38.48 10.09 -2.82
N ASP A 336 -39.40 10.65 -3.61
CA ASP A 336 -40.84 10.51 -3.34
C ASP A 336 -41.30 9.06 -3.46
N LEU A 337 -40.86 8.35 -4.51
CA LEU A 337 -41.12 6.91 -4.67
C LEU A 337 -40.50 6.09 -3.53
N PHE A 338 -39.26 6.44 -3.14
CA PHE A 338 -38.54 5.75 -2.08
C PHE A 338 -39.26 5.87 -0.73
N LEU A 339 -39.67 7.09 -0.37
CA LEU A 339 -40.38 7.36 0.88
C LEU A 339 -41.77 6.71 0.92
N GLY A 340 -42.44 6.56 -0.23
CA GLY A 340 -43.71 5.84 -0.34
C GLY A 340 -43.63 4.37 0.09
N ASP A 341 -42.46 3.73 -0.11
CA ASP A 341 -42.20 2.33 0.20
C ASP A 341 -41.10 2.14 1.25
N PHE A 342 -40.83 3.17 2.06
CA PHE A 342 -39.71 3.18 3.00
C PHE A 342 -39.64 1.93 3.90
N ASP A 343 -40.78 1.47 4.41
CA ASP A 343 -40.81 0.31 5.31
C ASP A 343 -40.40 -0.99 4.61
N ARG A 344 -40.66 -1.11 3.30
CA ARG A 344 -40.20 -2.22 2.46
C ARG A 344 -38.69 -2.15 2.24
N TYR A 345 -38.15 -0.98 1.89
CA TYR A 345 -36.70 -0.81 1.71
C TYR A 345 -35.92 -1.00 3.01
N TRP A 346 -36.49 -0.56 4.12
CA TRP A 346 -35.97 -0.84 5.45
C TRP A 346 -35.93 -2.34 5.74
N ALA A 347 -37.00 -3.08 5.42
CA ALA A 347 -37.02 -4.54 5.60
C ALA A 347 -35.99 -5.26 4.72
N ILE A 348 -35.87 -4.89 3.43
CA ILE A 348 -34.89 -5.46 2.50
C ILE A 348 -33.47 -5.27 3.03
N LEU A 349 -33.15 -4.07 3.50
CA LEU A 349 -31.83 -3.76 4.04
C LEU A 349 -31.50 -4.66 5.24
N HIS A 350 -32.42 -4.82 6.20
CA HIS A 350 -32.18 -5.69 7.35
C HIS A 350 -32.06 -7.17 6.99
N GLU A 351 -32.88 -7.65 6.04
CA GLU A 351 -32.79 -9.01 5.53
C GLU A 351 -31.39 -9.29 4.95
N CYS A 352 -30.87 -8.37 4.13
CA CYS A 352 -29.54 -8.48 3.54
C CYS A 352 -28.40 -8.39 4.56
N MET A 353 -28.54 -7.57 5.61
CA MET A 353 -27.52 -7.52 6.67
C MET A 353 -27.48 -8.81 7.51
N GLU A 354 -28.62 -9.47 7.70
CA GLU A 354 -28.71 -10.72 8.45
C GLU A 354 -28.16 -11.92 7.67
N SER A 355 -28.62 -12.10 6.42
CA SER A 355 -28.20 -13.23 5.56
C SER A 355 -28.16 -12.82 4.08
N PRO A 356 -27.05 -12.22 3.61
CA PRO A 356 -26.99 -11.68 2.25
C PRO A 356 -26.83 -12.76 1.18
N TYR A 357 -26.01 -13.79 1.41
CA TYR A 357 -25.59 -14.67 0.32
C TYR A 357 -26.12 -16.11 0.54
N PRO A 358 -26.13 -16.97 -0.49
CA PRO A 358 -26.26 -18.41 -0.30
C PRO A 358 -25.31 -18.90 0.81
N LYS A 359 -25.71 -19.90 1.61
CA LYS A 359 -24.93 -20.36 2.78
C LYS A 359 -23.49 -20.70 2.43
N GLU A 360 -23.29 -21.30 1.26
CA GLU A 360 -21.97 -21.67 0.74
C GLU A 360 -21.07 -20.43 0.53
N LEU A 361 -21.64 -19.32 0.07
CA LEU A 361 -20.94 -18.05 -0.09
C LEU A 361 -20.81 -17.27 1.23
N GLU A 362 -21.74 -17.43 2.17
CA GLU A 362 -21.62 -16.87 3.53
C GLU A 362 -20.49 -17.52 4.33
N GLU A 363 -20.32 -18.83 4.21
CA GLU A 363 -19.20 -19.57 4.81
C GLU A 363 -17.87 -19.06 4.26
N VAL A 364 -17.77 -18.92 2.93
CA VAL A 364 -16.59 -18.35 2.26
C VAL A 364 -16.37 -16.88 2.63
N HIS A 365 -17.42 -16.07 2.73
CA HIS A 365 -17.30 -14.67 3.19
C HIS A 365 -16.70 -14.59 4.59
N SER A 366 -17.21 -15.41 5.50
CA SER A 366 -16.72 -15.46 6.87
C SER A 366 -15.25 -15.86 6.91
N GLU A 367 -14.85 -16.83 6.10
CA GLU A 367 -13.47 -17.31 5.98
C GLU A 367 -12.55 -16.24 5.36
N VAL A 368 -12.96 -15.60 4.26
CA VAL A 368 -12.20 -14.53 3.58
C VAL A 368 -12.04 -13.31 4.48
N THR A 369 -13.12 -12.88 5.13
CA THR A 369 -13.09 -11.75 6.09
C THR A 369 -12.14 -12.08 7.25
N HIS A 370 -12.21 -13.30 7.77
CA HIS A 370 -11.32 -13.78 8.83
C HIS A 370 -9.84 -13.78 8.39
N ILE A 371 -9.54 -14.25 7.18
CA ILE A 371 -8.17 -14.25 6.62
C ILE A 371 -7.66 -12.82 6.44
N LEU A 372 -8.45 -11.94 5.83
CA LEU A 372 -8.07 -10.54 5.60
C LEU A 372 -7.84 -9.81 6.92
N PHE A 373 -8.71 -10.01 7.90
CA PHE A 373 -8.58 -9.43 9.23
C PHE A 373 -7.34 -9.97 9.98
N SER A 374 -7.04 -11.27 9.84
CA SER A 374 -5.82 -11.87 10.38
C SER A 374 -4.56 -11.29 9.71
N ILE A 375 -4.58 -11.06 8.39
CA ILE A 375 -3.50 -10.41 7.65
C ILE A 375 -3.29 -8.97 8.14
N GLU A 376 -4.36 -8.23 8.41
CA GLU A 376 -4.28 -6.87 8.92
C GLU A 376 -3.66 -6.83 10.33
N ILE A 377 -4.12 -7.70 11.24
CA ILE A 377 -3.50 -7.85 12.56
C ILE A 377 -2.03 -8.23 12.42
N LEU A 378 -1.66 -9.12 11.50
CA LEU A 378 -0.26 -9.49 11.26
C LEU A 378 0.57 -8.33 10.72
N LYS A 379 0.05 -7.54 9.77
CA LYS A 379 0.71 -6.33 9.27
C LYS A 379 0.95 -5.34 10.43
N ASP A 380 -0.08 -5.08 11.22
CA ASP A 380 -0.01 -4.17 12.37
C ASP A 380 0.97 -4.66 13.43
N LEU A 381 0.87 -5.93 13.84
CA LEU A 381 1.79 -6.52 14.82
C LEU A 381 3.23 -6.60 14.28
N SER A 382 3.42 -6.87 12.99
CA SER A 382 4.75 -6.85 12.35
C SER A 382 5.36 -5.45 12.35
N SER A 383 4.54 -4.41 12.14
CA SER A 383 4.97 -3.01 12.25
C SER A 383 5.35 -2.65 13.69
N LEU A 384 4.64 -3.21 14.68
CA LEU A 384 4.97 -3.07 16.10
C LEU A 384 6.36 -3.65 16.38
N ILE A 385 6.66 -4.86 15.91
CA ILE A 385 7.97 -5.52 16.10
C ILE A 385 9.12 -4.63 15.61
N VAL A 386 8.96 -3.98 14.46
CA VAL A 386 9.96 -3.06 13.90
C VAL A 386 10.17 -1.83 14.80
N SER A 387 9.14 -1.41 15.53
CA SER A 387 9.17 -0.24 16.44
C SER A 387 9.63 -0.55 17.87
N MET A 388 9.76 -1.81 18.25
CA MET A 388 9.94 -2.24 19.66
C MET A 388 11.41 -2.43 20.10
N SER A 389 12.37 -1.87 19.38
CA SER A 389 13.81 -2.05 19.64
C SER A 389 14.31 -1.57 21.02
N HIS A 390 13.48 -0.84 21.78
CA HIS A 390 13.82 -0.26 23.09
C HIS A 390 12.76 -0.41 24.19
N ALA A 391 11.66 -1.15 23.95
CA ALA A 391 10.62 -1.36 24.96
C ALA A 391 11.00 -2.54 25.90
N SER A 392 10.65 -2.46 27.19
CA SER A 392 10.80 -3.62 28.08
C SER A 392 9.96 -4.80 27.57
N VAL A 393 10.31 -6.04 27.92
CA VAL A 393 9.52 -7.22 27.55
C VAL A 393 8.07 -7.08 27.98
N VAL A 394 7.84 -6.55 29.19
CA VAL A 394 6.48 -6.26 29.69
C VAL A 394 5.77 -5.20 28.84
N ALA A 395 6.43 -4.09 28.50
CA ALA A 395 5.85 -3.05 27.64
C ALA A 395 5.59 -3.57 26.21
N SER A 396 6.43 -4.49 25.75
CA SER A 396 6.34 -5.11 24.45
C SER A 396 5.13 -6.05 24.35
N ILE A 397 4.98 -6.90 25.36
CA ILE A 397 3.82 -7.77 25.51
C ILE A 397 2.57 -6.92 25.70
N GLN A 398 2.61 -5.86 26.52
CA GLN A 398 1.49 -4.94 26.67
C GLN A 398 1.10 -4.29 25.35
N ALA A 399 2.04 -3.81 24.55
CA ALA A 399 1.74 -3.19 23.26
C ALA A 399 1.10 -4.19 22.27
N VAL A 400 1.58 -5.43 22.24
CA VAL A 400 0.98 -6.51 21.44
C VAL A 400 -0.44 -6.85 21.94
N LEU A 401 -0.61 -6.99 23.26
CA LEU A 401 -1.91 -7.24 23.89
C LEU A 401 -2.89 -6.07 23.71
N GLU A 402 -2.41 -4.82 23.74
CA GLU A 402 -3.16 -3.60 23.45
C GLU A 402 -3.64 -3.60 22.01
N ARG A 403 -2.76 -3.91 21.06
CA ARG A 403 -3.14 -3.95 19.65
C ARG A 403 -4.15 -5.06 19.37
N LEU A 404 -3.95 -6.25 19.94
CA LEU A 404 -4.91 -7.35 19.86
C LEU A 404 -6.25 -6.99 20.50
N ALA A 405 -6.24 -6.41 21.70
CA ALA A 405 -7.45 -6.00 22.39
C ALA A 405 -8.20 -4.90 21.63
N LEU A 406 -7.49 -3.99 20.96
CA LEU A 406 -8.09 -2.96 20.13
C LEU A 406 -8.75 -3.54 18.87
N HIS A 407 -8.07 -4.44 18.16
CA HIS A 407 -8.63 -5.10 16.97
C HIS A 407 -9.85 -5.97 17.33
N LEU A 408 -9.77 -6.72 18.43
CA LEU A 408 -10.82 -7.66 18.85
C LEU A 408 -11.88 -7.00 19.75
N GLY A 409 -11.76 -5.71 20.07
CA GLY A 409 -12.72 -4.98 20.91
C GLY A 409 -12.80 -5.47 22.36
N TRP A 410 -11.74 -6.09 22.88
CA TRP A 410 -11.70 -6.59 24.25
C TRP A 410 -11.59 -5.46 25.26
N GLN A 411 -12.34 -5.55 26.37
CA GLN A 411 -12.27 -4.59 27.47
C GLN A 411 -10.99 -4.69 28.30
N GLY A 412 -10.35 -5.86 28.25
CA GLY A 412 -9.05 -6.10 28.86
C GLY A 412 -8.60 -7.54 28.65
N VAL A 413 -7.29 -7.75 28.65
CA VAL A 413 -6.67 -9.05 28.44
C VAL A 413 -5.43 -9.18 29.33
N SER A 414 -5.21 -10.36 29.89
CA SER A 414 -4.00 -10.70 30.63
C SER A 414 -3.32 -11.92 30.01
N LEU A 415 -2.01 -11.87 29.89
CA LEU A 415 -1.19 -13.03 29.53
C LEU A 415 -0.68 -13.71 30.79
N LEU A 416 -0.79 -15.02 30.88
CA LEU A 416 -0.32 -15.84 31.98
C LEU A 416 0.65 -16.93 31.50
N ASP A 417 1.58 -17.32 32.37
CA ASP A 417 2.46 -18.47 32.16
C ASP A 417 1.78 -19.81 32.49
N GLU A 418 2.50 -20.92 32.26
CA GLU A 418 2.05 -22.29 32.55
C GLU A 418 1.76 -22.56 34.04
N HIS A 419 2.22 -21.68 34.93
CA HIS A 419 2.00 -21.75 36.38
C HIS A 419 0.89 -20.80 36.85
N GLY A 420 0.21 -20.10 35.93
CA GLY A 420 -0.87 -19.15 36.21
C GLY A 420 -0.40 -17.81 36.75
N ARG A 421 0.88 -17.44 36.60
CA ARG A 421 1.39 -16.10 36.96
C ARG A 421 1.07 -15.12 35.84
N VAL A 422 0.61 -13.93 36.22
CA VAL A 422 0.32 -12.86 35.26
C VAL A 422 1.62 -12.21 34.79
N LEU A 423 1.84 -12.23 33.49
CA LEU A 423 3.04 -11.67 32.85
C LEU A 423 2.80 -10.24 32.34
N ALA A 424 1.59 -9.97 31.87
CA ALA A 424 1.16 -8.64 31.44
C ALA A 424 -0.37 -8.53 31.50
N THR A 425 -0.87 -7.32 31.76
CA THR A 425 -2.31 -6.99 31.72
C THR A 425 -2.51 -5.68 30.98
N VAL A 426 -3.56 -5.66 30.16
CA VAL A 426 -4.01 -4.51 29.39
C VAL A 426 -5.50 -4.29 29.63
N ASN A 427 -5.90 -3.05 29.84
CA ASN A 427 -7.31 -2.62 29.91
C ASN A 427 -7.52 -1.49 28.88
N THR A 428 -8.59 -1.56 28.10
CA THR A 428 -8.86 -0.63 26.98
C THR A 428 -9.87 0.47 27.32
N GLY A 429 -10.20 0.68 28.62
CA GLY A 429 -11.18 1.68 29.08
C GLY A 429 -10.60 2.80 29.95
N ASP A 430 -11.24 3.98 29.91
CA ASP A 430 -10.86 5.26 30.55
C ASP A 430 -10.81 5.30 32.10
N LYS A 431 -10.91 4.15 32.78
CA LYS A 431 -10.75 4.07 34.24
C LYS A 431 -9.76 2.99 34.61
N LEU A 432 -8.60 3.42 35.11
CA LEU A 432 -7.70 2.63 35.96
C LEU A 432 -8.49 2.16 37.19
N LEU A 433 -9.16 1.01 37.07
CA LEU A 433 -9.67 0.26 38.21
C LEU A 433 -8.55 -0.67 38.68
N GLU A 434 -8.22 -0.57 39.97
CA GLU A 434 -7.28 -1.49 40.62
C GLU A 434 -7.73 -2.95 40.46
N PRO A 435 -6.79 -3.91 40.35
CA PRO A 435 -7.13 -5.32 40.18
C PRO A 435 -7.76 -5.88 41.46
N SER A 436 -9.09 -5.86 41.55
CA SER A 436 -9.83 -6.67 42.52
C SER A 436 -9.97 -8.11 42.01
N SER A 437 -9.63 -9.06 42.87
CA SER A 437 -9.28 -10.46 42.57
C SER A 437 -10.41 -11.43 42.18
N GLU A 438 -11.56 -11.00 41.65
CA GLU A 438 -12.70 -11.92 41.39
C GLU A 438 -13.55 -11.66 40.13
N GLU A 439 -13.00 -11.15 39.02
CA GLU A 439 -13.74 -11.10 37.75
C GLU A 439 -13.58 -12.39 36.92
N LYS A 440 -14.71 -13.01 36.53
CA LYS A 440 -14.82 -14.16 35.62
C LYS A 440 -14.42 -13.74 34.20
N GLY A 441 -13.28 -14.22 33.72
CA GLY A 441 -12.82 -14.08 32.34
C GLY A 441 -12.63 -15.43 31.67
N GLU A 442 -12.80 -15.48 30.35
CA GLU A 442 -12.57 -16.70 29.55
C GLU A 442 -11.06 -16.87 29.30
N ILE A 443 -10.57 -18.11 29.38
CA ILE A 443 -9.15 -18.45 29.26
C ILE A 443 -8.92 -19.19 27.95
N LEU A 444 -7.94 -18.73 27.17
CA LEU A 444 -7.51 -19.32 25.91
C LEU A 444 -6.08 -19.83 26.04
N GLU A 445 -5.79 -21.01 25.51
CA GLU A 445 -4.47 -21.68 25.59
C GLU A 445 -3.65 -21.42 24.32
N ILE A 446 -2.34 -21.18 24.47
CA ILE A 446 -1.37 -20.98 23.39
C ILE A 446 -0.17 -21.91 23.62
N ARG A 447 0.22 -22.73 22.64
CA ARG A 447 1.32 -23.72 22.80
C ARG A 447 2.52 -23.46 21.88
N TRP A 448 3.74 -23.52 22.41
CA TRP A 448 4.98 -23.43 21.60
C TRP A 448 6.23 -23.97 22.29
N GLY A 449 7.10 -24.66 21.54
CA GLY A 449 8.46 -25.01 22.00
C GLY A 449 8.52 -25.85 23.28
N GLY A 450 7.43 -26.51 23.66
CA GLY A 450 7.27 -27.24 24.93
C GLY A 450 6.69 -26.43 26.09
N TYR A 451 6.37 -25.14 25.90
CA TYR A 451 5.79 -24.23 26.89
C TYR A 451 4.34 -23.88 26.55
N THR A 452 3.53 -23.63 27.58
CA THR A 452 2.10 -23.27 27.44
C THR A 452 1.84 -21.90 28.07
N TYR A 453 1.18 -21.01 27.35
CA TYR A 453 0.75 -19.69 27.84
C TYR A 453 -0.77 -19.59 27.80
N PHE A 454 -1.35 -18.69 28.60
CA PHE A 454 -2.79 -18.49 28.66
C PHE A 454 -3.17 -17.01 28.48
N LEU A 455 -4.15 -16.72 27.63
CA LEU A 455 -4.79 -15.41 27.56
C LEU A 455 -6.10 -15.44 28.36
N LYS A 456 -6.18 -14.60 29.40
CA LYS A 456 -7.42 -14.37 30.16
C LYS A 456 -8.07 -13.07 29.68
N VAL A 457 -9.17 -13.20 28.96
CA VAL A 457 -9.92 -12.06 28.40
C VAL A 457 -11.05 -11.66 29.34
N LYS A 458 -11.23 -10.36 29.55
CA LYS A 458 -12.33 -9.78 30.32
C LYS A 458 -13.60 -9.75 29.47
N GLY A 459 -14.45 -10.78 29.62
CA GLY A 459 -15.69 -10.94 28.88
C GLY A 459 -15.87 -12.35 28.31
N ARG A 460 -16.85 -12.52 27.42
CA ARG A 460 -17.00 -13.72 26.59
C ARG A 460 -16.25 -13.52 25.28
N VAL A 461 -15.54 -14.55 24.83
CA VAL A 461 -14.87 -14.58 23.53
C VAL A 461 -15.77 -15.32 22.54
N SER A 462 -16.12 -14.67 21.46
CA SER A 462 -16.89 -15.21 20.34
C SER A 462 -16.13 -16.31 19.60
N SER A 463 -16.86 -17.15 18.88
CA SER A 463 -16.27 -18.21 18.04
C SER A 463 -15.34 -17.65 16.96
N GLN A 464 -15.64 -16.46 16.43
CA GLN A 464 -14.85 -15.80 15.38
C GLN A 464 -13.49 -15.32 15.93
N GLU A 465 -13.47 -14.74 17.14
CA GLU A 465 -12.23 -14.34 17.81
C GLU A 465 -11.33 -15.53 18.12
N LYS A 466 -11.91 -16.69 18.49
CA LYS A 466 -11.14 -17.92 18.70
C LYS A 466 -10.44 -18.38 17.43
N GLN A 467 -11.14 -18.39 16.30
CA GLN A 467 -10.55 -18.75 15.01
C GLN A 467 -9.43 -17.79 14.58
N ILE A 468 -9.59 -16.48 14.83
CA ILE A 468 -8.52 -15.48 14.56
C ILE A 468 -7.29 -15.83 15.39
N LEU A 469 -7.46 -16.11 16.68
CA LEU A 469 -6.36 -16.44 17.57
C LEU A 469 -5.68 -17.77 17.23
N GLU A 470 -6.42 -18.78 16.80
CA GLU A 470 -5.85 -20.04 16.29
C GLU A 470 -4.95 -19.80 15.08
N THR A 471 -5.36 -18.89 14.18
CA THR A 471 -4.57 -18.53 12.98
C THR A 471 -3.32 -17.72 13.34
N LEU A 472 -3.44 -16.88 14.36
CA LEU A 472 -2.33 -16.07 14.87
C LEU A 472 -1.45 -16.82 15.88
N GLU A 473 -1.83 -18.02 16.33
CA GLU A 473 -1.21 -18.75 17.44
C GLU A 473 0.29 -18.89 17.23
N GLY A 474 0.71 -19.36 16.04
CA GLY A 474 2.13 -19.55 15.72
C GLY A 474 2.94 -18.25 15.73
N PHE A 475 2.34 -17.14 15.32
CA PHE A 475 2.98 -15.82 15.31
C PHE A 475 3.07 -15.23 16.72
N LEU A 476 1.96 -15.25 17.48
CA LEU A 476 1.91 -14.78 18.86
C LEU A 476 2.84 -15.60 19.75
N ALA A 477 2.90 -16.91 19.55
CA ALA A 477 3.78 -17.78 20.31
C ALA A 477 5.25 -17.57 19.95
N SER A 478 5.57 -17.28 18.69
CA SER A 478 6.94 -16.90 18.28
C SER A 478 7.37 -15.57 18.89
N LEU A 479 6.46 -14.59 18.94
CA LEU A 479 6.66 -13.30 19.60
C LEU A 479 6.90 -13.44 21.10
N ILE A 480 6.01 -14.17 21.78
CA ILE A 480 6.11 -14.45 23.22
C ILE A 480 7.40 -15.24 23.52
N GLY A 481 7.76 -16.23 22.70
CA GLY A 481 9.02 -16.96 22.82
C GLY A 481 10.26 -16.08 22.66
N LEU A 482 10.26 -15.13 21.72
CA LEU A 482 11.32 -14.14 21.54
C LEU A 482 11.46 -13.23 22.77
N LEU A 483 10.31 -12.90 23.40
CA LEU A 483 10.20 -12.01 24.54
C LEU A 483 10.60 -12.68 25.87
N PHE A 484 10.26 -13.95 26.11
CA PHE A 484 10.57 -14.66 27.37
C PHE A 484 11.89 -15.42 27.37
N HIS A 485 12.25 -16.12 26.29
CA HIS A 485 13.52 -16.88 26.26
C HIS A 485 14.73 -16.00 25.93
N GLY A 486 14.47 -14.73 25.60
CA GLY A 486 15.46 -13.66 25.69
C GLY A 486 15.80 -13.25 27.14
N GLU A 487 14.97 -13.49 28.16
CA GLU A 487 15.16 -12.86 29.48
C GLU A 487 16.22 -13.49 30.40
N GLY A 488 16.74 -14.69 30.10
CA GLY A 488 18.00 -15.15 30.72
C GLY A 488 19.17 -14.19 30.45
N LYS A 489 19.03 -13.37 29.40
CA LYS A 489 19.94 -12.31 28.97
C LYS A 489 19.51 -10.89 29.42
N ILE A 490 18.44 -10.75 30.22
CA ILE A 490 17.98 -9.44 30.74
C ILE A 490 18.55 -9.12 32.11
N LEU A 491 18.89 -10.13 32.91
CA LEU A 491 19.63 -9.92 34.16
C LEU A 491 21.10 -9.60 33.92
N ARG A 492 21.66 -10.16 32.85
CA ARG A 492 23.07 -10.07 32.48
C ARG A 492 23.20 -9.58 31.05
N ASP A 493 24.03 -8.58 30.85
CA ASP A 493 24.40 -8.07 29.55
C ASP A 493 24.90 -9.20 28.64
N GLU A 494 24.24 -9.39 27.49
CA GLU A 494 24.50 -10.46 26.53
C GLU A 494 25.94 -10.56 26.08
N LEU A 495 26.60 -9.40 26.02
CA LEU A 495 27.94 -9.30 25.49
C LEU A 495 28.97 -9.69 26.54
N THR A 496 28.86 -9.13 27.75
CA THR A 496 29.91 -9.19 28.76
C THR A 496 29.64 -10.18 29.88
N GLY A 497 28.39 -10.63 30.04
CA GLY A 497 27.96 -11.46 31.16
C GLY A 497 27.84 -10.72 32.50
N SER A 498 28.17 -9.43 32.55
CA SER A 498 27.99 -8.55 33.72
C SER A 498 26.51 -8.19 33.93
N TYR A 499 26.12 -7.66 35.10
CA TYR A 499 24.71 -7.35 35.37
C TYR A 499 24.20 -6.17 34.52
N THR A 500 22.90 -6.12 34.21
CA THR A 500 22.30 -4.94 33.57
C THR A 500 22.10 -3.80 34.57
N LEU A 501 21.99 -2.56 34.09
CA LEU A 501 21.75 -1.39 34.94
C LEU A 501 20.46 -1.53 35.78
N SER A 502 19.42 -2.15 35.24
CA SER A 502 18.19 -2.44 35.98
C SER A 502 18.45 -3.33 37.19
N SER A 503 19.22 -4.42 37.01
CA SER A 503 19.67 -5.31 38.09
C SER A 503 20.51 -4.58 39.15
N ILE A 504 21.37 -3.64 38.72
CA ILE A 504 22.18 -2.82 39.63
C ILE A 504 21.32 -1.89 40.50
N LYS A 505 20.27 -1.29 39.93
CA LYS A 505 19.33 -0.42 40.68
C LYS A 505 18.52 -1.20 41.72
N GLU A 506 18.11 -2.41 41.39
CA GLU A 506 17.42 -3.32 42.32
C GLU A 506 18.35 -3.78 43.44
N PHE A 507 19.58 -4.16 43.12
CA PHE A 507 20.56 -4.54 44.14
C PHE A 507 20.88 -3.39 45.09
N PHE A 508 21.10 -2.18 44.57
CA PHE A 508 21.34 -1.02 45.42
C PHE A 508 20.18 -0.79 46.39
N SER A 509 18.94 -0.88 45.91
CA SER A 509 17.74 -0.65 46.72
C SER A 509 17.58 -1.68 47.84
N SER A 510 18.04 -2.92 47.63
CA SER A 510 17.99 -3.98 48.64
C SER A 510 19.13 -3.93 49.67
N VAL A 511 20.33 -3.52 49.25
CA VAL A 511 21.53 -3.55 50.10
C VAL A 511 21.80 -2.22 50.81
N ALA A 512 21.50 -1.07 50.20
CA ALA A 512 21.75 0.24 50.78
C ALA A 512 21.13 0.43 52.19
N PRO A 513 19.91 -0.06 52.50
CA PRO A 513 19.35 0.02 53.86
C PRO A 513 20.12 -0.82 54.90
N GLN A 514 20.90 -1.81 54.47
CA GLN A 514 21.56 -2.80 55.31
C GLN A 514 23.05 -2.49 55.57
N VAL A 515 23.62 -1.51 54.84
CA VAL A 515 25.04 -1.14 54.94
C VAL A 515 25.21 0.32 55.33
N GLN A 516 26.11 0.61 56.27
CA GLN A 516 26.34 1.98 56.76
C GLN A 516 27.02 2.90 55.73
N ARG A 517 27.75 2.34 54.75
CA ARG A 517 28.44 3.08 53.69
C ARG A 517 28.62 2.22 52.44
N MET A 518 28.56 2.82 51.26
CA MET A 518 28.78 2.15 49.96
C MET A 518 29.36 3.15 48.95
N ALA A 519 30.35 2.73 48.15
CA ALA A 519 30.83 3.53 47.03
C ALA A 519 30.17 3.06 45.72
N VAL A 520 29.75 4.03 44.90
CA VAL A 520 29.25 3.82 43.54
C VAL A 520 30.29 4.38 42.59
N VAL A 521 30.85 3.52 41.74
CA VAL A 521 31.87 3.88 40.76
C VAL A 521 31.24 3.79 39.38
N LEU A 522 31.34 4.85 38.59
CA LEU A 522 31.05 4.81 37.16
C LEU A 522 32.37 4.85 36.41
N LEU A 523 32.57 3.95 35.46
CA LEU A 523 33.77 3.83 34.64
C LEU A 523 33.41 3.74 33.17
N ASP A 524 34.27 4.29 32.31
CA ASP A 524 34.03 4.48 30.89
C ASP A 524 35.35 4.27 30.14
N LEU A 525 35.38 3.31 29.20
CA LEU A 525 36.62 2.99 28.49
C LEU A 525 37.04 4.15 27.59
N ASP A 526 38.31 4.54 27.72
CA ASP A 526 38.87 5.61 26.91
C ASP A 526 39.16 5.09 25.50
N GLY A 527 38.55 5.74 24.49
CA GLY A 527 38.82 5.45 23.07
C GLY A 527 38.24 4.11 22.58
N PHE A 528 37.30 3.49 23.30
CA PHE A 528 36.77 2.17 22.93
C PHE A 528 36.04 2.15 21.57
N LYS A 529 35.40 3.27 21.20
CA LYS A 529 34.83 3.45 19.86
C LYS A 529 35.88 3.21 18.75
N GLU A 530 37.12 3.68 18.93
CA GLU A 530 38.20 3.48 17.96
C GLU A 530 38.64 2.01 17.85
N VAL A 531 38.52 1.25 18.94
CA VAL A 531 38.81 -0.20 18.95
C VAL A 531 37.76 -0.96 18.14
N ASN A 532 36.47 -0.62 18.33
CA ASN A 532 35.37 -1.17 17.52
C ASN A 532 35.51 -0.80 16.05
N ASP A 533 35.83 0.46 15.77
CA ASP A 533 35.94 0.98 14.39
C ASP A 533 37.13 0.37 13.65
N ARG A 534 38.25 0.09 14.34
CA ARG A 534 39.50 -0.39 13.71
C ARG A 534 39.62 -1.90 13.62
N PHE A 535 39.13 -2.64 14.62
CA PHE A 535 39.29 -4.10 14.70
C PHE A 535 37.97 -4.84 14.57
N GLY A 536 36.87 -4.12 14.33
CA GLY A 536 35.52 -4.63 14.25
C GLY A 536 34.88 -4.79 15.62
N HIS A 537 33.56 -4.64 15.66
CA HIS A 537 32.76 -4.85 16.87
C HIS A 537 32.99 -6.23 17.48
N GLU A 538 33.24 -7.28 16.69
CA GLU A 538 33.60 -8.60 17.21
C GLU A 538 34.87 -8.59 18.06
N MET A 539 35.88 -7.79 17.68
CA MET A 539 37.11 -7.66 18.45
C MET A 539 36.91 -6.76 19.67
N GLY A 540 36.18 -5.65 19.53
CA GLY A 540 35.84 -4.81 20.68
C GLY A 540 34.94 -5.54 21.69
N ASN A 541 34.07 -6.42 21.22
CA ASN A 541 33.29 -7.36 22.04
C ASN A 541 34.21 -8.27 22.85
N LYS A 542 35.24 -8.87 22.23
CA LYS A 542 36.27 -9.65 22.93
C LYS A 542 37.05 -8.81 23.94
N VAL A 543 37.32 -7.54 23.64
CA VAL A 543 37.97 -6.59 24.56
C VAL A 543 37.08 -6.31 25.76
N LEU A 544 35.78 -6.06 25.58
CA LEU A 544 34.83 -5.85 26.70
C LEU A 544 34.69 -7.12 27.54
N GLN A 545 34.51 -8.29 26.91
CA GLN A 545 34.45 -9.57 27.60
C GLN A 545 35.69 -9.81 28.47
N ARG A 546 36.88 -9.56 27.90
CA ARG A 546 38.12 -9.75 28.66
C ARG A 546 38.31 -8.68 29.73
N LEU A 547 37.91 -7.43 29.47
CA LEU A 547 37.95 -6.37 30.46
C LEU A 547 37.10 -6.73 31.68
N VAL A 548 35.84 -7.14 31.47
CA VAL A 548 34.94 -7.53 32.55
C VAL A 548 35.56 -8.66 33.38
N SER A 549 36.10 -9.68 32.72
CA SER A 549 36.83 -10.76 33.41
C SER A 549 38.01 -10.26 34.26
N VAL A 550 38.83 -9.33 33.75
CA VAL A 550 39.97 -8.76 34.50
C VAL A 550 39.51 -7.90 35.68
N ILE A 551 38.40 -7.17 35.53
CA ILE A 551 37.83 -6.35 36.60
C ILE A 551 37.22 -7.25 37.68
N GLU A 552 36.40 -8.24 37.32
CA GLU A 552 35.76 -9.19 38.24
C GLU A 552 36.79 -9.98 39.07
N GLU A 553 37.91 -10.39 38.47
CA GLU A 553 39.04 -11.04 39.17
C GLU A 553 39.64 -10.17 40.31
N ASN A 554 39.38 -8.86 40.30
CA ASN A 554 39.85 -7.89 41.29
C ASN A 554 38.77 -7.40 42.26
N LEU A 555 37.54 -7.90 42.14
CA LEU A 555 36.37 -7.59 42.98
C LEU A 555 36.12 -8.70 44.02
N ARG A 556 35.43 -8.37 45.11
CA ARG A 556 35.00 -9.34 46.14
C ARG A 556 33.61 -9.87 45.80
N ASP A 557 33.22 -11.00 46.39
CA ASP A 557 31.87 -11.59 46.20
C ASP A 557 30.71 -10.64 46.59
N SER A 558 30.98 -9.68 47.47
CA SER A 558 30.01 -8.65 47.88
C SER A 558 29.96 -7.44 46.95
N ASP A 559 30.91 -7.31 46.02
CA ASP A 559 30.98 -6.21 45.07
C ASP A 559 30.22 -6.62 43.79
N LEU A 560 29.58 -5.65 43.12
CA LEU A 560 28.81 -5.93 41.91
C LEU A 560 29.21 -5.01 40.78
N MET A 561 29.40 -5.60 39.61
CA MET A 561 29.67 -4.89 38.37
C MET A 561 28.50 -5.08 37.40
N GLY A 562 28.06 -3.99 36.81
CA GLY A 562 27.06 -4.03 35.76
C GLY A 562 27.39 -3.09 34.62
N ARG A 563 26.92 -3.44 33.42
CA ARG A 563 27.07 -2.60 32.25
C ARG A 563 26.01 -1.49 32.28
N TYR A 564 26.49 -0.26 32.28
CA TYR A 564 25.69 0.96 32.31
C TYR A 564 25.38 1.48 30.91
N GLY A 565 26.32 1.30 29.98
CA GLY A 565 26.23 1.74 28.59
C GLY A 565 27.12 0.90 27.68
N GLY A 566 27.37 1.36 26.45
CA GLY A 566 28.17 0.61 25.48
C GLY A 566 29.57 0.24 25.99
N ASP A 567 30.28 1.21 26.54
CA ASP A 567 31.62 1.12 27.11
C ASP A 567 31.67 1.61 28.57
N GLU A 568 30.50 1.76 29.18
CA GLU A 568 30.36 2.27 30.53
C GLU A 568 29.91 1.15 31.47
N PHE A 569 30.51 1.10 32.65
CA PHE A 569 30.17 0.15 33.70
C PHE A 569 29.99 0.84 35.04
N VAL A 570 29.14 0.25 35.88
CA VAL A 570 28.95 0.65 37.27
C VAL A 570 29.50 -0.45 38.16
N ILE A 571 30.22 -0.05 39.20
CA ILE A 571 30.63 -0.93 40.29
C ILE A 571 30.03 -0.43 41.60
N LEU A 572 29.32 -1.32 42.30
CA LEU A 572 28.86 -1.12 43.66
C LEU A 572 29.86 -1.77 44.62
N LEU A 573 30.40 -0.99 45.55
CA LEU A 573 31.37 -1.42 46.56
C LEU A 573 30.79 -1.23 47.97
N PRO A 574 30.07 -2.22 48.54
CA PRO A 574 29.52 -2.11 49.88
C PRO A 574 30.61 -2.02 50.95
N ARG A 575 30.35 -1.24 52.01
CA ARG A 575 31.22 -1.04 53.19
C ARG A 575 32.57 -0.36 52.92
N VAL A 576 32.74 0.25 51.75
CA VAL A 576 33.95 0.95 51.30
C VAL A 576 33.80 2.47 51.44
N ASP A 577 34.86 3.16 51.82
CA ASP A 577 34.95 4.63 51.79
C ASP A 577 35.75 5.16 50.59
N LYS A 578 35.80 6.49 50.42
CA LYS A 578 36.41 7.11 49.24
C LYS A 578 37.87 6.72 49.01
N LYS A 579 38.69 6.72 50.06
CA LYS A 579 40.13 6.44 49.92
C LYS A 579 40.35 4.98 49.52
N GLU A 580 39.53 4.09 50.06
CA GLU A 580 39.58 2.68 49.72
C GLU A 580 39.02 2.41 48.31
N ALA A 581 37.94 3.09 47.90
CA ALA A 581 37.40 3.03 46.54
C ALA A 581 38.42 3.52 45.49
N ASP A 582 39.03 4.69 45.71
CA ASP A 582 40.07 5.24 44.81
C ASP A 582 41.28 4.31 44.72
N ARG A 583 41.66 3.64 45.81
CA ARG A 583 42.75 2.65 45.83
C ARG A 583 42.39 1.38 45.05
N ILE A 584 41.18 0.86 45.21
CA ILE A 584 40.68 -0.33 44.51
C ILE A 584 40.62 -0.05 43.00
N ILE A 585 40.00 1.05 42.59
CA ILE A 585 39.86 1.41 41.18
C ILE A 585 41.22 1.79 40.57
N GLY A 586 42.08 2.49 41.31
CA GLY A 586 43.45 2.78 40.86
C GLY A 586 44.36 1.56 40.74
N ARG A 587 44.07 0.46 41.46
CA ARG A 587 44.71 -0.85 41.24
C ARG A 587 44.15 -1.51 39.99
N ILE A 588 42.82 -1.59 39.85
CA ILE A 588 42.14 -2.18 38.69
C ILE A 588 42.60 -1.50 37.40
N ARG A 589 42.72 -0.16 37.38
CA ARG A 589 43.20 0.59 36.21
C ARG A 589 44.61 0.18 35.79
N ARG A 590 45.56 0.08 36.72
CA ARG A 590 46.93 -0.36 36.41
C ARG A 590 46.95 -1.79 35.87
N THR A 591 46.16 -2.69 36.47
CA THR A 591 46.03 -4.06 35.99
C THR A 591 45.45 -4.13 34.58
N VAL A 592 44.50 -3.27 34.23
CA VAL A 592 43.93 -3.18 32.87
C VAL A 592 44.95 -2.59 31.88
N GLU A 593 45.69 -1.56 32.28
CA GLU A 593 46.71 -0.92 31.44
C GLU A 593 47.90 -1.85 31.13
N ASP A 594 48.30 -2.67 32.10
CA ASP A 594 49.39 -3.65 31.94
C ASP A 594 48.91 -4.95 31.27
N ALA A 595 47.60 -5.18 31.17
CA ALA A 595 47.03 -6.38 30.59
C ALA A 595 46.92 -6.28 29.06
N VAL A 596 47.46 -7.28 28.36
CA VAL A 596 47.12 -7.53 26.96
C VAL A 596 45.75 -8.22 26.93
N LEU A 597 44.67 -7.44 26.83
CA LEU A 597 43.30 -7.98 26.82
C LEU A 597 43.07 -8.88 25.61
N VAL A 598 43.48 -8.44 24.42
CA VAL A 598 43.42 -9.25 23.20
C VAL A 598 44.69 -9.06 22.37
N LYS A 599 45.32 -10.17 21.96
CA LYS A 599 46.58 -10.15 21.20
C LYS A 599 46.39 -9.43 19.86
N GLY A 600 47.17 -8.37 19.64
CA GLY A 600 47.10 -7.55 18.42
C GLY A 600 46.21 -6.30 18.53
N VAL A 601 45.47 -6.14 19.64
CA VAL A 601 44.76 -4.90 19.97
C VAL A 601 45.65 -4.05 20.89
N PRO A 602 45.76 -2.72 20.67
CA PRO A 602 46.51 -1.83 21.55
C PRO A 602 45.97 -1.87 23.00
N PRO A 603 46.81 -1.60 24.01
CA PRO A 603 46.37 -1.48 25.40
C PRO A 603 45.24 -0.45 25.53
N VAL A 604 44.21 -0.79 26.30
CA VAL A 604 43.08 0.08 26.61
C VAL A 604 43.17 0.56 28.06
N THR A 605 42.45 1.64 28.36
CA THR A 605 42.40 2.28 29.68
C THR A 605 40.99 2.85 29.88
N PHE A 606 40.67 3.39 31.05
CA PHE A 606 39.35 3.94 31.35
C PHE A 606 39.45 5.16 32.25
N SER A 607 38.46 6.05 32.12
CA SER A 607 38.18 7.15 33.02
C SER A 607 37.12 6.72 34.05
N PHE A 608 37.13 7.29 35.26
CA PHE A 608 36.17 6.90 36.30
C PHE A 608 35.75 8.05 37.23
N GLY A 609 34.61 7.87 37.88
CA GLY A 609 34.10 8.76 38.91
C GLY A 609 33.54 7.98 40.10
N VAL A 610 33.82 8.45 41.31
CA VAL A 610 33.38 7.81 42.56
C VAL A 610 32.38 8.71 43.28
N ALA A 611 31.28 8.14 43.80
CA ALA A 611 30.31 8.78 44.67
C ALA A 611 29.98 7.91 45.90
N LEU A 612 29.62 8.51 47.04
CA LEU A 612 29.45 7.80 48.32
C LEU A 612 28.03 7.85 48.86
N PHE A 613 27.48 6.69 49.19
CA PHE A 613 26.27 6.55 50.02
C PHE A 613 26.66 6.39 51.49
N PRO A 614 25.95 7.03 52.45
CA PRO A 614 24.88 8.02 52.25
C PRO A 614 25.38 9.48 52.15
N ASP A 615 26.69 9.73 52.31
CA ASP A 615 27.26 11.06 52.50
C ASP A 615 27.03 12.04 51.32
N GLU A 616 27.04 11.54 50.09
CA GLU A 616 26.95 12.32 48.86
C GLU A 616 25.64 12.10 48.08
N GLY A 617 24.77 11.22 48.56
CA GLY A 617 23.48 10.90 47.94
C GLY A 617 22.75 9.75 48.65
N LYS A 618 21.42 9.75 48.59
CA LYS A 618 20.56 8.75 49.26
C LYS A 618 19.95 7.71 48.32
N ASP A 619 20.04 7.93 47.02
CA ASP A 619 19.52 7.04 45.98
C ASP A 619 20.59 6.81 44.90
N VAL A 620 20.50 5.66 44.23
CA VAL A 620 21.50 5.24 43.23
C VAL A 620 21.55 6.20 42.04
N CYS A 621 20.42 6.79 41.64
CA CYS A 621 20.34 7.72 40.52
C CYS A 621 21.10 9.02 40.81
N GLY A 622 20.97 9.56 42.02
CA GLY A 622 21.69 10.74 42.47
C GLY A 622 23.19 10.51 42.57
N LEU A 623 23.60 9.34 43.06
CA LEU A 623 25.01 8.94 43.16
C LEU A 623 25.63 8.70 41.77
N LEU A 624 24.91 8.05 40.86
CA LEU A 624 25.35 7.86 39.47
C LEU A 624 25.52 9.19 38.74
N LYS A 625 24.61 10.15 38.91
CA LYS A 625 24.76 11.53 38.36
C LYS A 625 25.97 12.28 38.92
N LEU A 626 26.40 11.97 40.15
CA LEU A 626 27.58 12.56 40.75
C LEU A 626 28.86 11.89 40.26
N ALA A 627 28.86 10.55 40.14
CA ALA A 627 29.94 9.77 39.58
C ALA A 627 30.19 10.13 38.11
N ASP A 628 29.12 10.25 37.31
CA ASP A 628 29.16 10.70 35.91
C ASP A 628 29.81 12.08 35.74
N ARG A 629 29.38 13.09 36.52
CA ARG A 629 30.00 14.42 36.49
C ARG A 629 31.49 14.41 36.85
N ARG A 630 31.94 13.50 37.71
CA ARG A 630 33.35 13.35 38.10
C ARG A 630 34.15 12.62 37.02
N MET A 631 33.58 11.57 36.43
CA MET A 631 34.14 10.84 35.29
C MET A 631 34.29 11.74 34.06
N TYR A 632 33.26 12.53 33.72
CA TYR A 632 33.30 13.47 32.59
C TYR A 632 34.41 14.52 32.73
N ARG A 633 34.69 14.99 33.96
CA ARG A 633 35.82 15.90 34.23
C ARG A 633 37.17 15.22 34.01
N GLU A 634 37.33 13.95 34.38
CA GLU A 634 38.54 13.18 34.09
C GLU A 634 38.68 12.91 32.58
N LYS A 635 37.58 12.55 31.90
CA LYS A 635 37.51 12.32 30.45
C LYS A 635 37.83 13.59 29.65
N ALA A 636 37.40 14.77 30.10
CA ALA A 636 37.73 16.05 29.46
C ALA A 636 39.24 16.35 29.51
N LEU A 637 39.86 16.14 30.68
CA LEU A 637 41.32 16.31 30.85
C LEU A 637 42.13 15.33 29.98
N ARG A 638 41.62 14.11 29.74
CA ARG A 638 42.21 13.14 28.79
C ARG A 638 41.90 13.47 27.32
N LYS A 639 40.67 13.88 26.98
CA LYS A 639 40.28 14.28 25.62
C LYS A 639 41.04 15.50 25.12
N GLU A 640 41.44 16.42 25.99
CA GLU A 640 42.29 17.55 25.60
C GLU A 640 43.70 17.10 25.24
N LYS A 641 44.20 16.05 25.91
CA LYS A 641 45.43 15.34 25.57
C LYS A 641 45.30 14.53 24.24
N MET A 642 44.12 13.97 23.96
CA MET A 642 43.80 13.12 22.78
C MET A 642 43.39 13.90 21.52
N LYS A 643 42.65 15.02 21.64
CA LYS A 643 42.30 15.95 20.53
C LYS A 643 43.55 16.53 19.87
N ARG A 644 44.65 16.57 20.61
CA ARG A 644 45.98 16.92 20.11
C ARG A 644 46.60 15.82 19.23
N GLU A 645 46.10 14.58 19.32
CA GLU A 645 46.56 13.41 18.55
C GLU A 645 45.62 13.04 17.37
N LEU A 646 44.30 13.28 17.46
CA LEU A 646 43.23 12.85 16.50
C LEU A 646 42.98 13.73 15.26
N ARG A 647 43.58 14.91 15.12
CA ARG A 647 43.45 15.78 13.92
C ARG A 647 44.18 15.22 12.67
N LYS A 648 44.08 13.91 12.41
CA LYS A 648 44.92 13.17 11.44
C LYS A 648 44.19 12.21 10.44
N GLY A 649 42.84 12.10 10.37
CA GLY A 649 42.11 11.18 9.42
C GLY A 649 40.81 11.74 8.76
N ALA A 650 40.32 11.14 7.65
CA ALA A 650 39.22 11.62 6.75
C ALA A 650 37.86 10.86 6.87
N LEU A 651 36.70 11.52 6.58
CA LEU A 651 35.32 10.99 6.62
C LEU A 651 34.86 10.39 5.27
N LYS A 652 34.29 9.18 5.23
CA LYS A 652 33.91 8.48 3.98
C LYS A 652 32.41 8.57 3.63
N LEU A 653 32.09 8.89 2.38
CA LEU A 653 30.75 8.93 1.79
C LEU A 653 30.67 7.95 0.61
N GLY A 654 29.51 7.33 0.38
CA GLY A 654 29.32 6.33 -0.68
C GLY A 654 28.44 6.84 -1.82
N GLN A 655 28.78 6.49 -3.06
CA GLN A 655 27.99 6.81 -4.25
C GLN A 655 27.93 5.60 -5.19
N SER A 656 26.74 5.30 -5.71
CA SER A 656 26.57 4.44 -6.89
C SER A 656 25.94 5.27 -8.00
N CYS A 657 26.59 5.32 -9.15
CA CYS A 657 26.07 6.05 -10.31
C CYS A 657 26.61 5.49 -11.63
N ALA A 658 25.99 5.88 -12.73
CA ALA A 658 26.43 5.48 -14.07
C ALA A 658 27.75 6.17 -14.44
N LEU A 659 28.86 5.43 -14.40
CA LEU A 659 30.18 5.90 -14.85
C LEU A 659 30.51 5.38 -16.26
N THR A 660 29.81 4.34 -16.71
CA THR A 660 29.88 3.80 -18.07
C THR A 660 28.48 3.67 -18.70
N GLY A 661 28.43 3.41 -20.01
CA GLY A 661 27.17 3.33 -20.78
C GLY A 661 26.64 4.69 -21.26
N SER A 662 25.45 4.70 -21.85
CA SER A 662 24.84 5.90 -22.46
C SER A 662 24.53 7.00 -21.44
N SER A 663 24.38 6.65 -20.17
CA SER A 663 24.11 7.58 -19.06
C SER A 663 25.37 8.05 -18.32
N ALA A 664 26.58 7.64 -18.77
CA ALA A 664 27.85 7.92 -18.09
C ALA A 664 28.11 9.41 -17.84
N PHE A 665 27.69 10.28 -18.76
CA PHE A 665 27.83 11.73 -18.63
C PHE A 665 27.21 12.25 -17.33
N LEU A 666 26.02 11.76 -16.96
CA LEU A 666 25.31 12.20 -15.76
C LEU A 666 26.11 11.85 -14.49
N GLY A 667 26.53 10.59 -14.35
CA GLY A 667 27.30 10.16 -13.17
C GLY A 667 28.68 10.80 -13.08
N GLN A 668 29.39 10.92 -14.21
CA GLN A 668 30.73 11.53 -14.24
C GLN A 668 30.70 13.02 -13.87
N GLU A 669 29.79 13.80 -14.45
CA GLU A 669 29.68 15.23 -14.14
C GLU A 669 29.19 15.45 -12.70
N TYR A 670 28.23 14.65 -12.24
CA TYR A 670 27.67 14.80 -10.89
C TYR A 670 28.71 14.47 -9.81
N ARG A 671 29.44 13.36 -9.99
CA ARG A 671 30.58 12.98 -9.16
C ARG A 671 31.66 14.07 -9.14
N LYS A 672 32.04 14.60 -10.32
CA LYS A 672 33.03 15.67 -10.43
C LYS A 672 32.61 16.90 -9.62
N GLY A 673 31.34 17.29 -9.70
CA GLY A 673 30.74 18.35 -8.89
C GLY A 673 30.91 18.11 -7.39
N LEU A 674 30.53 16.91 -6.92
CA LEU A 674 30.67 16.53 -5.51
C LEU A 674 32.13 16.59 -5.04
N GLU A 675 33.06 16.00 -5.79
CA GLU A 675 34.50 15.99 -5.47
C GLU A 675 35.11 17.41 -5.44
N LEU A 676 34.65 18.32 -6.29
CA LEU A 676 35.05 19.73 -6.26
C LEU A 676 34.49 20.45 -5.03
N GLY A 677 33.23 20.18 -4.67
CA GLY A 677 32.59 20.78 -3.49
C GLY A 677 33.21 20.30 -2.17
N PHE A 678 33.58 19.01 -2.07
CA PHE A 678 34.28 18.49 -0.90
C PHE A 678 35.68 19.09 -0.75
N ARG A 679 36.43 19.26 -1.85
CA ARG A 679 37.71 19.99 -1.83
C ARG A 679 37.54 21.45 -1.42
N TRP A 680 36.50 22.12 -1.93
CA TRP A 680 36.14 23.49 -1.54
C TRP A 680 35.90 23.61 -0.04
N GLY A 681 35.30 22.58 0.59
CA GLY A 681 35.09 22.47 2.02
C GLY A 681 36.38 22.19 2.80
N GLU A 682 37.20 21.25 2.33
CA GLU A 682 38.49 20.90 2.95
C GLU A 682 39.42 22.12 3.03
N GLU A 683 39.50 22.92 1.97
CA GLU A 683 40.31 24.15 1.93
C GLU A 683 39.85 25.21 2.96
N ARG A 684 38.56 25.22 3.32
CA ARG A 684 37.95 26.22 4.22
C ARG A 684 37.89 25.79 5.67
N TYR A 685 37.54 24.53 5.90
CA TYR A 685 37.22 24.01 7.23
C TYR A 685 38.25 23.00 7.73
N GLY A 686 39.16 22.54 6.87
CA GLY A 686 40.22 21.58 7.23
C GLY A 686 39.70 20.16 7.46
N GLU A 687 38.43 19.89 7.16
CA GLU A 687 37.82 18.57 7.25
C GLU A 687 37.95 17.84 5.92
N ARG A 688 38.60 16.68 5.94
CA ARG A 688 38.80 15.86 4.75
C ARG A 688 37.64 14.90 4.56
N VAL A 689 36.93 15.01 3.44
CA VAL A 689 35.83 14.12 3.04
C VAL A 689 36.29 13.29 1.84
N GLU A 690 36.09 11.97 1.91
CA GLU A 690 36.42 11.00 0.87
C GLU A 690 35.12 10.45 0.26
N LEU A 691 34.99 10.51 -1.07
CA LEU A 691 33.85 9.95 -1.80
C LEU A 691 34.26 8.61 -2.46
N VAL A 692 33.63 7.52 -2.04
CA VAL A 692 33.80 6.18 -2.62
C VAL A 692 32.70 5.95 -3.65
N THR A 693 33.05 5.99 -4.93
CA THR A 693 32.08 5.81 -6.03
C THR A 693 32.22 4.46 -6.72
N LEU A 694 31.10 3.78 -6.93
CA LEU A 694 30.98 2.55 -7.71
C LEU A 694 30.13 2.77 -8.98
N ASP A 695 30.49 2.09 -10.07
CA ASP A 695 29.76 2.16 -11.34
C ASP A 695 28.57 1.19 -11.33
N ASP A 696 27.34 1.71 -11.45
CA ASP A 696 26.13 0.89 -11.62
C ASP A 696 25.62 0.80 -13.05
N ARG A 697 26.23 1.51 -14.00
CA ARG A 697 25.83 1.52 -15.41
C ARG A 697 24.35 1.89 -15.63
N TYR A 698 23.76 2.62 -14.69
CA TYR A 698 22.33 2.93 -14.66
C TYR A 698 21.42 1.69 -14.59
N GLU A 699 21.89 0.60 -13.97
CA GLU A 699 21.09 -0.61 -13.73
C GLU A 699 20.72 -0.77 -12.24
N PRO A 700 19.42 -0.92 -11.90
CA PRO A 700 18.96 -1.02 -10.52
C PRO A 700 19.58 -2.16 -9.72
N ASP A 701 19.67 -3.35 -10.31
CA ASP A 701 20.21 -4.52 -9.62
C ASP A 701 21.68 -4.32 -9.22
N LEU A 702 22.47 -3.71 -10.12
CA LEU A 702 23.87 -3.40 -9.84
C LEU A 702 23.99 -2.27 -8.82
N CYS A 703 23.11 -1.27 -8.88
CA CYS A 703 23.04 -0.19 -7.90
C CYS A 703 22.75 -0.73 -6.48
N ALA A 704 21.84 -1.70 -6.35
CA ALA A 704 21.56 -2.36 -5.07
C ALA A 704 22.81 -3.10 -4.54
N LEU A 705 23.49 -3.88 -5.39
CA LEU A 705 24.73 -4.60 -5.01
C LEU A 705 25.86 -3.64 -4.61
N ASN A 706 26.08 -2.57 -5.38
CA ASN A 706 27.04 -1.53 -5.06
C ASN A 706 26.73 -0.88 -3.71
N THR A 707 25.45 -0.62 -3.44
CA THR A 707 25.02 -0.02 -2.17
C THR A 707 25.28 -0.96 -1.00
N GLU A 708 24.99 -2.25 -1.14
CA GLU A 708 25.34 -3.22 -0.09
C GLU A 708 26.84 -3.25 0.19
N LYS A 709 27.67 -3.20 -0.85
CA LYS A 709 29.13 -3.15 -0.70
C LYS A 709 29.57 -1.88 0.04
N LEU A 710 29.07 -0.72 -0.35
CA LEU A 710 29.38 0.56 0.30
C LEU A 710 29.02 0.53 1.80
N LEU A 711 27.91 -0.11 2.14
CA LEU A 711 27.44 -0.22 3.53
C LEU A 711 28.26 -1.22 4.35
N LYS A 712 28.54 -2.41 3.79
CA LYS A 712 29.14 -3.54 4.54
C LYS A 712 30.66 -3.54 4.51
N GLU A 713 31.28 -3.22 3.38
CA GLU A 713 32.73 -3.31 3.19
C GLU A 713 33.41 -1.96 3.41
N ASP A 714 32.89 -0.89 2.79
CA ASP A 714 33.53 0.43 2.84
C ASP A 714 33.16 1.26 4.08
N GLY A 715 32.10 0.87 4.78
CA GLY A 715 31.66 1.48 6.04
C GLY A 715 31.26 2.95 5.90
N VAL A 716 30.59 3.31 4.81
CA VAL A 716 30.32 4.73 4.49
C VAL A 716 29.36 5.39 5.48
N PHE A 717 29.58 6.68 5.71
CA PHE A 717 28.79 7.49 6.65
C PHE A 717 27.40 7.82 6.11
N ALA A 718 27.30 8.19 4.83
CA ALA A 718 26.06 8.48 4.13
C ALA A 718 26.16 8.07 2.65
N LEU A 719 25.00 7.85 2.01
CA LEU A 719 24.87 7.62 0.58
C LEU A 719 24.59 8.96 -0.10
N VAL A 720 25.45 9.40 -1.00
CA VAL A 720 25.38 10.74 -1.57
C VAL A 720 25.38 10.64 -3.09
N GLY A 721 24.40 11.30 -3.70
CA GLY A 721 24.45 11.66 -5.10
C GLY A 721 24.30 10.52 -6.10
N TYR A 722 23.39 9.60 -5.81
CA TYR A 722 23.03 8.55 -6.75
C TYR A 722 22.35 9.13 -7.99
N VAL A 723 22.54 8.51 -9.14
CA VAL A 723 21.98 9.00 -10.40
C VAL A 723 20.89 8.05 -10.88
N GLY A 724 19.67 8.59 -11.00
CA GLY A 724 18.56 7.91 -11.65
C GLY A 724 17.39 7.50 -10.76
N THR A 725 16.20 7.50 -11.37
CA THR A 725 14.95 7.10 -10.72
C THR A 725 14.85 5.60 -10.45
N PRO A 726 15.04 4.69 -11.43
CA PRO A 726 14.93 3.26 -11.18
C PRO A 726 16.01 2.74 -10.22
N THR A 727 17.20 3.35 -10.23
CA THR A 727 18.30 3.07 -9.28
C THR A 727 17.97 3.61 -7.88
N SER A 728 17.44 4.83 -7.78
CA SER A 728 16.99 5.37 -6.47
C SER A 728 15.80 4.60 -5.89
N ALA A 729 14.92 4.03 -6.71
CA ALA A 729 13.75 3.26 -6.26
C ALA A 729 14.14 1.99 -5.47
N VAL A 730 15.27 1.35 -5.82
CA VAL A 730 15.77 0.18 -5.08
C VAL A 730 16.58 0.55 -3.84
N VAL A 731 17.19 1.75 -3.82
CA VAL A 731 18.06 2.22 -2.73
C VAL A 731 17.29 2.92 -1.63
N ALA A 732 16.28 3.73 -1.95
CA ALA A 732 15.51 4.49 -0.97
C ALA A 732 14.96 3.62 0.17
N PRO A 733 14.31 2.46 -0.09
CA PRO A 733 13.86 1.58 0.99
C PRO A 733 15.00 0.98 1.81
N LEU A 734 16.16 0.71 1.19
CA LEU A 734 17.34 0.19 1.90
C LEU A 734 17.93 1.25 2.82
N ALA A 735 17.99 2.50 2.38
CA ALA A 735 18.47 3.62 3.16
C ALA A 735 17.61 3.85 4.41
N GLU A 736 16.28 3.83 4.23
CA GLU A 736 15.32 3.99 5.32
C GLU A 736 15.41 2.86 6.36
N ARG A 737 15.44 1.59 5.91
CA ARG A 737 15.56 0.43 6.81
C ARG A 737 16.90 0.37 7.55
N SER A 738 17.96 0.91 6.95
CA SER A 738 19.33 0.85 7.50
C SER A 738 19.71 2.08 8.32
N GLY A 739 18.81 3.07 8.44
CA GLY A 739 19.08 4.33 9.12
C GLY A 739 20.30 5.05 8.55
N ILE A 740 20.48 5.02 7.23
CA ILE A 740 21.57 5.72 6.54
C ILE A 740 21.01 6.90 5.74
N PRO A 741 21.55 8.12 5.91
CA PRO A 741 21.15 9.25 5.10
C PRO A 741 21.40 8.99 3.61
N PHE A 742 20.35 9.13 2.80
CA PHE A 742 20.39 9.10 1.35
C PHE A 742 20.16 10.52 0.82
N ILE A 743 21.25 11.12 0.37
CA ILE A 743 21.36 12.57 0.24
C ILE A 743 21.57 12.93 -1.23
N PHE A 744 20.72 13.85 -1.70
CA PHE A 744 20.76 14.51 -2.99
C PHE A 744 20.87 13.56 -4.19
N PRO A 745 19.97 12.56 -4.33
CA PRO A 745 19.92 11.81 -5.57
C PRO A 745 19.60 12.74 -6.75
N LEU A 746 20.28 12.54 -7.88
CA LEU A 746 19.96 13.15 -9.17
C LEU A 746 18.72 12.45 -9.71
N SER A 747 17.55 12.76 -9.13
CA SER A 747 16.24 12.32 -9.58
C SER A 747 15.14 13.28 -9.09
N GLY A 748 14.22 13.60 -9.98
CA GLY A 748 13.03 14.41 -9.71
C GLY A 748 11.82 13.61 -9.23
N ALA A 749 11.96 12.31 -8.96
CA ALA A 749 10.83 11.42 -8.68
C ALA A 749 10.05 11.81 -7.41
N LEU A 750 8.74 11.66 -7.46
CA LEU A 750 7.84 12.09 -6.40
C LEU A 750 7.98 11.22 -5.15
N PHE A 751 8.24 9.91 -5.31
CA PHE A 751 8.42 9.00 -4.19
C PHE A 751 9.64 9.34 -3.31
N LEU A 752 10.60 10.14 -3.78
CA LEU A 752 11.73 10.61 -2.96
C LEU A 752 11.36 11.80 -2.07
N ARG A 753 10.17 12.40 -2.27
CA ARG A 753 9.73 13.66 -1.66
C ARG A 753 8.44 13.52 -0.87
N TRP A 754 7.50 12.69 -1.35
CA TRP A 754 6.18 12.55 -0.74
C TRP A 754 5.86 11.08 -0.39
N PRO A 755 5.34 10.81 0.84
CA PRO A 755 5.45 11.69 2.01
C PRO A 755 6.92 11.98 2.35
N THR A 756 7.19 13.04 3.11
CA THR A 756 8.54 13.41 3.56
C THR A 756 9.18 12.25 4.33
N LYS A 757 10.40 11.86 3.95
CA LYS A 757 11.11 10.70 4.50
C LYS A 757 12.31 11.14 5.32
N ARG A 758 12.38 10.68 6.58
CA ARG A 758 13.43 11.06 7.56
C ARG A 758 14.85 10.95 7.00
N TRP A 759 15.16 9.89 6.27
CA TRP A 759 16.51 9.59 5.81
C TRP A 759 16.82 10.09 4.39
N ILE A 760 15.85 10.68 3.68
CA ILE A 760 16.02 11.06 2.27
C ILE A 760 15.93 12.57 2.12
N PHE A 761 16.98 13.16 1.54
CA PHE A 761 17.09 14.59 1.28
C PHE A 761 17.31 14.86 -0.21
N ASN A 762 16.60 15.82 -0.77
CA ASN A 762 16.62 16.15 -2.18
C ASN A 762 17.17 17.56 -2.39
N LEU A 763 18.03 17.73 -3.38
CA LEU A 763 18.55 19.05 -3.73
C LEU A 763 17.62 19.74 -4.73
N ARG A 764 17.31 19.07 -5.84
CA ARG A 764 16.57 19.61 -6.99
C ARG A 764 15.03 19.63 -6.83
N PRO A 765 14.32 20.49 -7.58
CA PRO A 765 12.89 20.36 -7.83
C PRO A 765 12.49 18.97 -8.38
N SER A 766 11.21 18.63 -8.26
CA SER A 766 10.65 17.39 -8.79
C SER A 766 10.39 17.47 -10.31
N TYR A 767 10.26 16.31 -10.96
CA TYR A 767 9.82 16.24 -12.36
C TYR A 767 8.45 16.87 -12.55
N HIS A 768 7.56 16.77 -11.54
CA HIS A 768 6.26 17.41 -11.57
C HIS A 768 6.40 18.93 -11.66
N GLN A 769 7.30 19.53 -10.88
CA GLN A 769 7.56 20.97 -10.95
C GLN A 769 8.17 21.39 -12.29
N GLU A 770 9.09 20.58 -12.85
CA GLU A 770 9.67 20.85 -14.17
C GLU A 770 8.61 20.82 -15.28
N VAL A 771 7.81 19.76 -15.31
CA VAL A 771 6.76 19.54 -16.32
C VAL A 771 5.64 20.56 -16.18
N GLU A 772 5.24 20.90 -14.96
CA GLU A 772 4.25 21.95 -14.70
C GLU A 772 4.73 23.30 -15.20
N ALA A 773 5.99 23.67 -14.94
CA ALA A 773 6.57 24.91 -15.45
C ALA A 773 6.63 24.94 -16.98
N MET A 774 6.95 23.81 -17.63
CA MET A 774 6.94 23.69 -19.09
C MET A 774 5.53 23.86 -19.66
N ILE A 775 4.57 23.05 -19.21
CA ILE A 775 3.21 23.05 -19.77
C ILE A 775 2.53 24.39 -19.52
N ARG A 776 2.71 24.99 -18.34
CA ARG A 776 2.21 26.33 -18.07
C ARG A 776 2.72 27.34 -19.09
N GLY A 777 4.03 27.36 -19.35
CA GLY A 777 4.61 28.25 -20.36
C GLY A 777 4.07 28.00 -21.77
N LEU A 778 3.91 26.73 -22.15
CA LEU A 778 3.39 26.34 -23.47
C LEU A 778 1.91 26.71 -23.66
N VAL A 779 1.06 26.41 -22.68
CA VAL A 779 -0.39 26.61 -22.80
C VAL A 779 -0.75 28.07 -22.54
N GLU A 780 -0.24 28.67 -21.47
CA GLU A 780 -0.63 30.04 -21.07
C GLU A 780 0.06 31.13 -21.91
N GLU A 781 1.33 30.97 -22.28
CA GLU A 781 2.06 32.00 -23.04
C GLU A 781 2.02 31.79 -24.56
N MET A 782 1.96 30.54 -25.03
CA MET A 782 2.03 30.22 -26.47
C MET A 782 0.73 29.68 -27.07
N GLY A 783 -0.27 29.33 -26.25
CA GLY A 783 -1.54 28.78 -26.73
C GLY A 783 -1.38 27.41 -27.41
N VAL A 784 -0.41 26.61 -26.97
CA VAL A 784 -0.21 25.24 -27.48
C VAL A 784 -1.33 24.33 -26.97
N GLU A 785 -1.96 23.59 -27.88
CA GLU A 785 -3.01 22.62 -27.55
C GLU A 785 -2.54 21.18 -27.78
N GLU A 786 -1.50 20.97 -28.59
CA GLU A 786 -1.07 19.64 -29.03
C GLU A 786 0.31 19.26 -28.48
N VAL A 787 0.31 18.55 -27.35
CA VAL A 787 1.53 18.09 -26.68
C VAL A 787 1.70 16.58 -26.83
N GLY A 788 2.84 16.16 -27.36
CA GLY A 788 3.30 14.78 -27.34
C GLY A 788 4.38 14.55 -26.30
N ILE A 789 4.69 13.29 -26.05
CA ILE A 789 5.76 12.90 -25.13
C ILE A 789 6.60 11.75 -25.68
N PHE A 790 7.91 11.91 -25.58
CA PHE A 790 8.92 10.89 -25.84
C PHE A 790 9.56 10.50 -24.50
N TYR A 791 9.43 9.25 -24.06
CA TYR A 791 9.85 8.86 -22.70
C TYR A 791 10.55 7.50 -22.62
N GLN A 792 11.39 7.33 -21.60
CA GLN A 792 12.01 6.04 -21.28
C GLN A 792 10.97 5.10 -20.65
N ASP A 793 10.84 3.87 -21.16
CA ASP A 793 9.85 2.90 -20.67
C ASP A 793 10.31 2.22 -19.37
N ASP A 794 10.30 2.98 -18.28
CA ASP A 794 10.49 2.53 -16.91
C ASP A 794 9.98 3.58 -15.92
N THR A 795 10.23 3.35 -14.63
CA THR A 795 9.84 4.27 -13.54
C THR A 795 10.22 5.73 -13.77
N TYR A 796 11.30 6.04 -14.50
CA TYR A 796 11.66 7.43 -14.79
C TYR A 796 10.69 8.06 -15.79
N GLY A 797 10.48 7.44 -16.95
CA GLY A 797 9.60 8.02 -17.95
C GLY A 797 8.13 7.97 -17.54
N TRP A 798 7.70 6.98 -16.76
CA TRP A 798 6.33 6.91 -16.23
C TRP A 798 6.03 8.05 -15.23
N GLU A 799 6.99 8.43 -14.37
CA GLU A 799 6.83 9.58 -13.47
C GLU A 799 6.62 10.89 -14.25
N VAL A 800 7.35 11.07 -15.35
CA VAL A 800 7.25 12.28 -16.18
C VAL A 800 5.98 12.25 -17.04
N LEU A 801 5.60 11.08 -17.54
CA LEU A 801 4.34 10.87 -18.25
C LEU A 801 3.15 11.21 -17.35
N GLY A 802 3.10 10.67 -16.13
CA GLY A 802 2.04 10.97 -15.16
C GLY A 802 1.99 12.45 -14.78
N ALA A 803 3.15 13.10 -14.62
CA ALA A 803 3.23 14.54 -14.40
C ALA A 803 2.66 15.35 -15.58
N ALA A 804 2.92 14.92 -16.82
CA ALA A 804 2.42 15.59 -18.01
C ALA A 804 0.90 15.39 -18.18
N GLU A 805 0.41 14.16 -18.02
CA GLU A 805 -1.02 13.82 -18.10
C GLU A 805 -1.83 14.60 -17.06
N SER A 806 -1.42 14.55 -15.79
CA SER A 806 -2.10 15.26 -14.71
C SER A 806 -2.07 16.78 -14.89
N THR A 807 -1.00 17.33 -15.47
CA THR A 807 -0.90 18.77 -15.72
C THR A 807 -1.74 19.21 -16.90
N LEU A 808 -1.71 18.51 -18.03
CA LEU A 808 -2.53 18.83 -19.21
C LEU A 808 -4.03 18.71 -18.92
N LEU A 809 -4.42 17.72 -18.10
CA LEU A 809 -5.81 17.54 -17.69
C LEU A 809 -6.37 18.78 -16.97
N ARG A 810 -5.54 19.53 -16.23
CA ARG A 810 -5.94 20.81 -15.59
C ARG A 810 -6.30 21.90 -16.61
N TYR A 811 -5.76 21.82 -17.82
CA TYR A 811 -6.10 22.68 -18.96
C TYR A 811 -7.14 22.06 -19.89
N LYS A 812 -7.72 20.89 -19.53
CA LYS A 812 -8.62 20.10 -20.39
C LYS A 812 -7.96 19.67 -21.72
N LEU A 813 -6.65 19.48 -21.69
CA LEU A 813 -5.88 18.94 -22.81
C LEU A 813 -5.45 17.51 -22.51
N GLU A 814 -5.20 16.74 -23.56
CA GLU A 814 -4.68 15.38 -23.48
C GLU A 814 -3.36 15.27 -24.24
N ILE A 815 -2.59 14.21 -23.96
CA ILE A 815 -1.37 13.93 -24.72
C ILE A 815 -1.75 13.40 -26.10
N LYS A 816 -1.42 14.17 -27.15
CA LYS A 816 -1.77 13.84 -28.53
C LYS A 816 -0.99 12.65 -29.09
N GLY A 817 0.21 12.38 -28.58
CA GLY A 817 1.02 11.23 -29.01
C GLY A 817 2.04 10.81 -27.96
N LYS A 818 2.28 9.49 -27.87
CA LYS A 818 3.22 8.88 -26.92
C LYS A 818 4.20 7.99 -27.66
N GLY A 819 5.49 8.22 -27.48
CA GLY A 819 6.56 7.35 -27.97
C GLY A 819 7.46 6.93 -26.82
N SER A 820 7.69 5.62 -26.67
CA SER A 820 8.55 5.10 -25.60
C SER A 820 9.76 4.34 -26.14
N TYR A 821 10.85 4.32 -25.37
CA TYR A 821 12.05 3.54 -25.68
C TYR A 821 12.56 2.80 -24.45
N LYS A 822 13.16 1.63 -24.65
CA LYS A 822 13.69 0.82 -23.53
C LYS A 822 14.90 1.49 -22.86
N ARG A 823 14.99 1.46 -21.53
CA ARG A 823 16.18 1.90 -20.77
C ARG A 823 17.46 1.26 -21.33
N ASN A 824 18.55 2.04 -21.37
CA ASN A 824 19.86 1.62 -21.85
C ASN A 824 19.86 1.08 -23.30
N SER A 825 18.85 1.45 -24.08
CA SER A 825 18.75 1.17 -25.52
C SER A 825 18.81 2.47 -26.32
N LEU A 826 19.25 2.36 -27.57
CA LEU A 826 19.20 3.43 -28.58
C LEU A 826 18.09 3.22 -29.62
N GLN A 827 17.25 2.20 -29.41
CA GLN A 827 16.14 1.85 -30.29
C GLN A 827 14.96 2.79 -30.05
N VAL A 828 14.81 3.80 -30.90
CA VAL A 828 13.78 4.85 -30.82
C VAL A 828 12.84 4.86 -32.03
N GLU A 829 13.02 3.92 -32.97
CA GLU A 829 12.29 3.82 -34.23
C GLU A 829 10.77 3.76 -34.01
N GLU A 830 10.31 2.87 -33.12
CA GLU A 830 8.89 2.71 -32.81
C GLU A 830 8.30 3.98 -32.17
N ALA A 831 9.07 4.61 -31.28
CA ALA A 831 8.69 5.88 -30.66
C ALA A 831 8.56 7.01 -31.70
N CYS A 832 9.50 7.09 -32.65
CA CYS A 832 9.43 8.04 -33.76
C CYS A 832 8.16 7.81 -34.59
N LEU A 833 7.87 6.57 -34.98
CA LEU A 833 6.69 6.23 -35.78
C LEU A 833 5.39 6.60 -35.06
N ALA A 834 5.29 6.31 -33.76
CA ALA A 834 4.12 6.62 -32.95
C ALA A 834 3.84 8.14 -32.89
N LEU A 835 4.89 8.95 -32.72
CA LEU A 835 4.77 10.41 -32.64
C LEU A 835 4.62 11.06 -34.03
N LEU A 836 5.25 10.53 -35.08
CA LEU A 836 5.11 11.00 -36.47
C LEU A 836 3.72 10.80 -37.04
N LYS A 837 2.95 9.83 -36.53
CA LYS A 837 1.56 9.60 -36.91
C LYS A 837 0.65 10.75 -36.46
N GLU A 838 0.88 11.25 -35.25
CA GLU A 838 0.01 12.25 -34.62
C GLU A 838 0.53 13.69 -34.83
N ARG A 839 1.84 13.84 -35.09
CA ARG A 839 2.55 15.12 -35.35
C ARG A 839 2.17 16.25 -34.38
N PRO A 840 2.32 16.08 -33.06
CA PRO A 840 2.03 17.15 -32.11
C PRO A 840 2.88 18.41 -32.37
N GLN A 841 2.36 19.57 -31.98
CA GLN A 841 3.09 20.86 -32.07
C GLN A 841 4.35 20.85 -31.21
N VAL A 842 4.29 20.15 -30.07
CA VAL A 842 5.33 20.12 -29.05
C VAL A 842 5.60 18.68 -28.62
N VAL A 843 6.88 18.35 -28.35
CA VAL A 843 7.25 17.06 -27.75
C VAL A 843 8.07 17.29 -26.48
N ILE A 844 7.53 16.84 -25.34
CA ILE A 844 8.27 16.75 -24.08
C ILE A 844 9.11 15.46 -24.09
N MET A 845 10.39 15.56 -23.75
CA MET A 845 11.36 14.48 -23.78
C MET A 845 11.81 14.12 -22.36
N ALA A 846 11.48 12.90 -21.96
CA ALA A 846 11.82 12.26 -20.70
C ALA A 846 12.76 11.07 -20.95
N GLY A 847 13.97 11.38 -21.43
CA GLY A 847 15.01 10.40 -21.74
C GLY A 847 16.39 10.85 -21.29
N THR A 848 17.41 10.05 -21.56
CA THR A 848 18.81 10.48 -21.46
C THR A 848 19.29 11.09 -22.78
N TRP A 849 20.40 11.82 -22.75
CA TRP A 849 20.83 12.64 -23.88
C TRP A 849 20.95 11.89 -25.22
N GLU A 850 21.45 10.65 -25.22
CA GLU A 850 21.77 9.92 -26.44
C GLU A 850 20.49 9.44 -27.19
N PRO A 851 19.54 8.72 -26.54
CA PRO A 851 18.24 8.42 -27.16
C PRO A 851 17.48 9.67 -27.60
N CYS A 852 17.48 10.74 -26.79
CA CYS A 852 16.83 12.00 -27.16
C CYS A 852 17.47 12.65 -28.39
N ALA A 853 18.80 12.64 -28.50
CA ALA A 853 19.50 13.19 -29.66
C ALA A 853 19.21 12.40 -30.94
N ILE A 854 19.14 11.07 -30.85
CA ILE A 854 18.77 10.19 -31.98
C ILE A 854 17.31 10.43 -32.40
N PHE A 855 16.40 10.52 -31.43
CA PHE A 855 14.98 10.80 -31.66
C PHE A 855 14.79 12.13 -32.41
N VAL A 856 15.40 13.22 -31.93
CA VAL A 856 15.31 14.55 -32.55
C VAL A 856 15.85 14.55 -33.99
N LYS A 857 16.99 13.90 -34.24
CA LYS A 857 17.56 13.78 -35.59
C LYS A 857 16.60 13.07 -36.54
N ARG A 858 16.08 11.92 -36.14
CA ARG A 858 15.18 11.10 -36.97
C ARG A 858 13.87 11.80 -37.27
N VAL A 859 13.25 12.42 -36.27
CA VAL A 859 12.01 13.17 -36.47
C VAL A 859 12.21 14.30 -37.50
N LYS A 860 13.33 15.02 -37.43
CA LYS A 860 13.68 16.07 -38.40
C LYS A 860 14.00 15.51 -39.80
N GLU A 861 14.66 14.35 -39.89
CA GLU A 861 14.92 13.65 -41.16
C GLU A 861 13.63 13.26 -41.89
N GLU A 862 12.57 12.92 -41.14
CA GLU A 862 11.22 12.62 -41.65
C GLU A 862 10.39 13.88 -41.96
N GLY A 863 11.01 15.08 -41.91
CA GLY A 863 10.39 16.35 -42.27
C GLY A 863 9.41 16.92 -41.23
N TRP A 864 9.43 16.41 -39.99
CA TRP A 864 8.64 16.95 -38.88
C TRP A 864 9.58 17.63 -37.87
N ALA A 865 9.28 18.87 -37.47
CA ALA A 865 10.12 19.65 -36.57
C ALA A 865 9.27 20.34 -35.49
N PRO A 866 8.75 19.58 -34.51
CA PRO A 866 8.01 20.15 -33.39
C PRO A 866 8.95 20.96 -32.50
N LEU A 867 8.39 21.78 -31.60
CA LEU A 867 9.18 22.34 -30.51
C LEU A 867 9.52 21.21 -29.53
N PHE A 868 10.81 20.95 -29.33
CA PHE A 868 11.29 19.96 -28.37
C PHE A 868 11.54 20.61 -27.02
N LEU A 869 11.07 19.97 -25.94
CA LEU A 869 11.39 20.34 -24.57
C LEU A 869 11.98 19.12 -23.87
N ALA A 870 13.13 19.26 -23.23
CA ALA A 870 13.73 18.18 -22.44
C ALA A 870 13.74 18.55 -20.96
N ILE A 871 13.42 17.59 -20.09
CA ILE A 871 13.58 17.77 -18.64
C ILE A 871 15.06 17.70 -18.25
N SER A 872 15.38 18.20 -17.07
CA SER A 872 16.76 18.37 -16.58
C SER A 872 17.59 17.09 -16.59
N TYR A 873 16.95 15.93 -16.40
CA TYR A 873 17.62 14.63 -16.36
C TYR A 873 18.24 14.22 -17.70
N VAL A 874 17.88 14.88 -18.81
CA VAL A 874 18.44 14.59 -20.13
C VAL A 874 19.97 14.74 -20.17
N GLY A 875 20.57 15.61 -19.35
CA GLY A 875 21.98 15.98 -19.45
C GLY A 875 22.20 16.98 -20.58
N GLY A 876 21.64 18.18 -20.42
CA GLY A 876 21.43 19.13 -21.51
C GLY A 876 22.67 19.51 -22.33
N GLU A 877 23.86 19.61 -21.75
CA GLU A 877 25.09 19.88 -22.52
C GLU A 877 25.51 18.70 -23.40
N ALA A 878 25.37 17.47 -22.91
CA ALA A 878 25.63 16.27 -23.71
C ALA A 878 24.61 16.13 -24.83
N PHE A 879 23.34 16.44 -24.55
CA PHE A 879 22.29 16.49 -25.56
C PHE A 879 22.59 17.54 -26.63
N ALA A 880 22.91 18.77 -26.23
CA ALA A 880 23.19 19.87 -27.17
C ALA A 880 24.36 19.54 -28.12
N ARG A 881 25.43 18.92 -27.59
CA ARG A 881 26.57 18.44 -28.40
C ARG A 881 26.19 17.25 -29.27
N GLY A 882 25.48 16.27 -28.73
CA GLY A 882 25.11 15.03 -29.42
C GLY A 882 24.09 15.23 -30.53
N ALA A 883 23.09 16.09 -30.30
CA ALA A 883 22.07 16.43 -31.28
C ALA A 883 22.63 17.33 -32.41
N GLY A 884 23.64 18.14 -32.13
CA GLY A 884 24.25 19.04 -33.11
C GLY A 884 23.24 20.05 -33.66
N GLU A 885 23.27 20.31 -34.97
CA GLU A 885 22.32 21.22 -35.63
C GLU A 885 20.86 20.77 -35.49
N ALA A 886 20.60 19.46 -35.39
CA ALA A 886 19.25 18.94 -35.17
C ALA A 886 18.69 19.36 -33.80
N GLY A 887 19.54 19.63 -32.80
CA GLY A 887 19.11 20.09 -31.48
C GLY A 887 18.71 21.57 -31.42
N GLU A 888 19.01 22.37 -32.44
CA GLU A 888 18.76 23.82 -32.44
C GLU A 888 17.31 24.15 -32.10
N GLY A 889 17.12 25.05 -31.12
CA GLY A 889 15.79 25.46 -30.65
C GLY A 889 15.18 24.60 -29.55
N THR A 890 15.80 23.46 -29.19
CA THR A 890 15.30 22.64 -28.07
C THR A 890 15.42 23.40 -26.75
N VAL A 891 14.32 23.48 -26.00
CA VAL A 891 14.30 24.04 -24.64
C VAL A 891 14.63 22.94 -23.64
N VAL A 892 15.47 23.23 -22.65
CA VAL A 892 15.84 22.27 -21.61
C VAL A 892 15.58 22.89 -20.25
N ALA A 893 14.76 22.23 -19.42
CA ALA A 893 14.58 22.62 -18.03
C ALA A 893 15.86 22.33 -17.23
N GLN A 894 16.15 23.22 -16.29
CA GLN A 894 17.31 23.16 -15.42
C GLN A 894 16.85 23.37 -13.99
N VAL A 895 17.43 22.59 -13.09
CA VAL A 895 17.09 22.56 -11.66
C VAL A 895 18.06 23.38 -10.80
N VAL A 896 19.05 23.98 -11.45
CA VAL A 896 20.04 24.88 -10.89
C VAL A 896 20.20 26.10 -11.80
N PRO A 897 20.71 27.23 -11.30
CA PRO A 897 21.02 28.38 -12.13
C PRO A 897 22.00 28.06 -13.26
N HIS A 898 22.07 28.93 -14.27
CA HIS A 898 23.01 28.75 -15.36
C HIS A 898 24.48 28.72 -14.84
N PRO A 899 25.33 27.77 -15.30
CA PRO A 899 26.73 27.64 -14.86
C PRO A 899 27.65 28.83 -15.15
N GLN A 900 27.18 29.80 -15.94
CA GLN A 900 27.88 31.07 -16.20
C GLN A 900 27.30 32.27 -15.41
N SER A 901 26.33 32.04 -14.53
CA SER A 901 25.71 33.11 -13.74
C SER A 901 26.73 33.85 -12.86
N SER A 902 26.41 35.08 -12.49
CA SER A 902 27.24 35.93 -11.64
C SER A 902 27.20 35.56 -10.16
N LEU A 903 26.45 34.52 -9.76
CA LEU A 903 26.33 34.08 -8.37
C LEU A 903 27.72 33.73 -7.80
N PRO A 904 28.09 34.20 -6.59
CA PRO A 904 29.40 33.95 -5.99
C PRO A 904 29.75 32.46 -5.91
N ILE A 905 28.81 31.61 -5.51
CA ILE A 905 29.04 30.17 -5.40
C ILE A 905 29.30 29.50 -6.76
N VAL A 906 28.71 30.02 -7.84
CA VAL A 906 28.97 29.54 -9.22
C VAL A 906 30.34 30.00 -9.71
N GLN A 907 30.83 31.16 -9.26
CA GLN A 907 32.20 31.60 -9.54
C GLN A 907 33.23 30.70 -8.85
N GLU A 908 32.96 30.23 -7.63
CA GLU A 908 33.81 29.27 -6.92
C GLU A 908 33.94 27.95 -7.68
N LEU A 909 32.84 27.40 -8.21
CA LEU A 909 32.90 26.21 -9.08
C LEU A 909 33.77 26.45 -10.31
N ARG A 910 33.57 27.58 -11.02
CA ARG A 910 34.35 27.91 -12.21
C ARG A 910 35.83 28.03 -11.92
N LYS A 911 36.19 28.63 -10.78
CA LYS A 911 37.58 28.69 -10.31
C LYS A 911 38.15 27.30 -10.05
N ALA A 912 37.36 26.40 -9.48
CA ALA A 912 37.77 25.03 -9.19
C ALA A 912 37.94 24.15 -10.46
N LEU A 913 37.13 24.40 -11.50
CA LEU A 913 37.20 23.73 -12.80
C LEU A 913 38.33 24.23 -13.72
N LYS A 914 38.97 25.36 -13.38
CA LYS A 914 40.02 26.00 -14.18
C LYS A 914 39.55 26.36 -15.59
N GLU A 915 39.96 25.60 -16.61
CA GLU A 915 39.68 25.86 -18.03
C GLU A 915 38.52 25.02 -18.59
N GLU A 916 38.01 24.04 -17.84
CA GLU A 916 36.85 23.24 -18.26
C GLU A 916 35.55 24.06 -18.20
N GLU A 917 34.71 23.96 -19.24
CA GLU A 917 33.39 24.59 -19.23
C GLU A 917 32.48 23.90 -18.19
N PRO A 918 31.86 24.65 -17.25
CA PRO A 918 31.00 24.07 -16.23
C PRO A 918 29.66 23.59 -16.83
N THR A 919 29.17 22.44 -16.37
CA THR A 919 27.87 21.88 -16.77
C THR A 919 26.83 22.07 -15.65
N HIS A 920 25.54 22.04 -15.98
CA HIS A 920 24.47 22.10 -14.98
C HIS A 920 24.54 20.91 -14.02
N VAL A 921 24.85 19.71 -14.53
CA VAL A 921 24.99 18.49 -13.71
C VAL A 921 26.17 18.61 -12.73
N CYS A 922 27.32 19.13 -13.18
CA CYS A 922 28.46 19.38 -12.32
C CYS A 922 28.15 20.45 -11.25
N LEU A 923 27.43 21.51 -11.63
CA LEU A 923 26.99 22.53 -10.67
C LEU A 923 26.03 21.98 -9.62
N GLU A 924 25.10 21.12 -10.00
CA GLU A 924 24.20 20.46 -9.06
C GLU A 924 24.96 19.59 -8.05
N GLY A 925 25.93 18.80 -8.51
CA GLY A 925 26.80 18.02 -7.62
C GLY A 925 27.61 18.91 -6.68
N PHE A 926 28.16 20.03 -7.19
CA PHE A 926 28.91 20.99 -6.40
C PHE A 926 28.07 21.64 -5.31
N LEU A 927 26.85 22.10 -5.65
CA LEU A 927 25.93 22.69 -4.68
C LEU A 927 25.49 21.69 -3.61
N GLY A 928 25.26 20.43 -4.00
CA GLY A 928 24.96 19.35 -3.06
C GLY A 928 26.10 19.11 -2.07
N ALA A 929 27.34 19.08 -2.55
CA ALA A 929 28.50 18.93 -1.67
C ALA A 929 28.70 20.15 -0.76
N VAL A 930 28.51 21.38 -1.24
CA VAL A 930 28.57 22.60 -0.42
C VAL A 930 27.54 22.55 0.71
N LEU A 931 26.29 22.20 0.38
CA LEU A 931 25.22 22.08 1.37
C LEU A 931 25.53 21.00 2.42
N LEU A 932 26.06 19.86 1.99
CA LEU A 932 26.47 18.79 2.90
C LEU A 932 27.64 19.22 3.79
N VAL A 933 28.64 19.93 3.26
CA VAL A 933 29.77 20.45 4.03
C VAL A 933 29.31 21.47 5.09
N GLU A 934 28.40 22.39 4.74
CA GLU A 934 27.84 23.31 5.73
C GLU A 934 27.06 22.56 6.81
N ALA A 935 26.35 21.49 6.45
CA ALA A 935 25.62 20.67 7.43
C ALA A 935 26.58 19.94 8.37
N LEU A 936 27.68 19.42 7.85
CA LEU A 936 28.71 18.73 8.62
C LEU A 936 29.41 19.68 9.60
N LYS A 937 29.71 20.90 9.17
CA LYS A 937 30.35 21.94 9.98
C LYS A 937 29.53 22.32 11.21
N ASP A 938 28.20 22.38 11.07
CA ASP A 938 27.30 22.79 12.14
C ASP A 938 26.85 21.62 13.04
N MET A 939 27.41 20.40 12.85
CA MET A 939 27.14 19.25 13.72
C MET A 939 27.82 19.40 15.09
N GLU A 940 27.07 19.15 16.17
CA GLU A 940 27.63 19.10 17.53
C GLU A 940 28.48 17.84 17.76
N GLU A 941 28.06 16.71 17.18
CA GLU A 941 28.76 15.43 17.24
C GLU A 941 28.74 14.73 15.88
N VAL A 942 29.84 14.04 15.52
CA VAL A 942 29.90 13.30 14.25
C VAL A 942 29.02 12.04 14.36
N GLY A 943 27.84 12.08 13.74
CA GLY A 943 26.86 10.99 13.72
C GLY A 943 25.75 11.21 12.68
N ARG A 944 25.16 10.12 12.17
CA ARG A 944 24.12 10.17 11.12
C ARG A 944 22.88 10.94 11.55
N GLU A 945 22.44 10.75 12.81
CA GLU A 945 21.34 11.53 13.38
C GLU A 945 21.68 13.01 13.55
N SER A 946 22.93 13.32 13.91
CA SER A 946 23.36 14.72 13.97
C SER A 946 23.35 15.35 12.58
N LEU A 947 23.76 14.62 11.54
CA LEU A 947 23.68 15.11 10.15
C LEU A 947 22.24 15.40 9.74
N VAL A 948 21.30 14.51 10.03
CA VAL A 948 19.88 14.72 9.69
C VAL A 948 19.33 15.96 10.40
N ARG A 949 19.60 16.11 11.70
CA ARG A 949 19.18 17.32 12.46
C ARG A 949 19.81 18.59 11.91
N SER A 950 21.09 18.55 11.54
CA SER A 950 21.77 19.71 10.94
C SER A 950 21.15 20.08 9.59
N LEU A 951 20.79 19.10 8.74
CA LEU A 951 20.08 19.36 7.49
C LEU A 951 18.68 19.93 7.71
N GLU A 952 17.90 19.39 8.65
CA GLU A 952 16.57 19.91 9.00
C GLU A 952 16.59 21.30 9.66
N ALA A 953 17.73 21.69 10.23
CA ALA A 953 17.92 23.02 10.81
C ALA A 953 18.18 24.10 9.75
N MET A 954 18.45 23.74 8.49
CA MET A 954 18.75 24.67 7.39
C MET A 954 17.49 25.31 6.78
N LYS A 955 16.71 26.01 7.62
CA LYS A 955 15.44 26.62 7.20
C LYS A 955 15.61 27.74 6.18
N GLU A 956 16.64 28.57 6.30
CA GLU A 956 16.94 29.62 5.32
C GLU A 956 18.46 29.76 5.17
N MET A 957 19.02 29.11 4.16
CA MET A 957 20.44 29.24 3.82
C MET A 957 20.60 30.03 2.53
N ASP A 958 21.49 31.01 2.54
CA ASP A 958 21.77 31.88 1.38
C ASP A 958 23.22 31.74 0.92
N LEU A 959 23.41 31.15 -0.26
CA LEU A 959 24.71 31.00 -0.93
C LEU A 959 25.03 32.17 -1.86
N GLY A 960 24.86 33.40 -1.38
CA GLY A 960 25.19 34.62 -2.12
C GLY A 960 24.15 34.99 -3.19
N GLY A 961 22.87 34.91 -2.83
CA GLY A 961 21.71 35.17 -3.68
C GLY A 961 20.97 33.89 -4.12
N LEU A 962 21.50 32.71 -3.79
CA LEU A 962 20.85 31.42 -4.03
C LEU A 962 20.31 30.88 -2.71
N ARG A 963 18.98 30.91 -2.55
CA ARG A 963 18.29 30.49 -1.32
C ARG A 963 17.94 29.01 -1.37
N LEU A 964 18.13 28.35 -0.22
CA LEU A 964 17.84 26.95 0.03
C LEU A 964 16.94 26.83 1.26
N HIS A 965 16.04 25.86 1.25
CA HIS A 965 15.13 25.58 2.37
C HIS A 965 15.07 24.08 2.64
N LEU A 966 15.45 23.67 3.85
CA LEU A 966 15.20 22.33 4.37
C LEU A 966 14.55 22.45 5.76
N SER A 967 13.64 21.52 6.06
CA SER A 967 12.95 21.47 7.36
C SER A 967 12.54 20.03 7.67
N ASP A 968 12.11 19.76 8.90
CA ASP A 968 11.55 18.47 9.34
C ASP A 968 10.31 18.01 8.57
N HIS A 969 9.69 18.88 7.78
CA HIS A 969 8.52 18.56 6.96
C HIS A 969 8.75 18.71 5.46
N ASP A 970 9.88 19.29 5.04
CA ASP A 970 10.24 19.51 3.64
C ASP A 970 11.73 19.25 3.42
N HIS A 971 12.00 18.10 2.80
CA HIS A 971 13.36 17.64 2.50
C HIS A 971 13.78 17.99 1.05
N GLN A 972 13.23 19.04 0.44
CA GLN A 972 13.62 19.51 -0.89
C GLN A 972 14.23 20.92 -0.84
N ALA A 973 15.54 21.01 -1.13
CA ALA A 973 16.29 22.26 -0.96
C ALA A 973 15.94 23.37 -1.98
N PHE A 974 15.77 23.01 -3.26
CA PHE A 974 15.40 23.94 -4.33
C PHE A 974 13.97 23.70 -4.84
N SER A 975 13.28 24.78 -5.17
CA SER A 975 11.94 24.76 -5.80
C SER A 975 11.89 25.48 -7.15
N SER A 976 12.95 26.20 -7.52
CA SER A 976 13.01 26.98 -8.76
C SER A 976 13.42 26.13 -9.97
N VAL A 977 12.63 26.22 -11.03
CA VAL A 977 12.95 25.67 -12.35
C VAL A 977 13.41 26.80 -13.26
N HIS A 978 14.55 26.58 -13.93
CA HIS A 978 15.12 27.48 -14.93
C HIS A 978 15.00 26.86 -16.31
N PHE A 979 15.08 27.66 -17.37
CA PHE A 979 15.05 27.16 -18.74
C PHE A 979 16.28 27.63 -19.52
N THR A 980 16.74 26.77 -20.39
CA THR A 980 17.83 27.02 -21.35
C THR A 980 17.37 26.62 -22.74
N VAL A 981 18.01 27.16 -23.78
CA VAL A 981 17.72 26.79 -25.17
C VAL A 981 19.01 26.41 -25.88
N VAL A 982 18.95 25.40 -26.74
CA VAL A 982 20.08 24.99 -27.56
C VAL A 982 20.29 25.98 -28.70
N ARG A 983 21.47 26.61 -28.73
CA ARG A 983 21.97 27.50 -29.78
C ARG A 983 23.39 27.08 -30.19
N LYS A 984 23.60 26.75 -31.46
CA LYS A 984 24.91 26.35 -32.00
C LYS A 984 25.57 25.23 -31.17
N GLY A 985 24.79 24.23 -30.78
CA GLY A 985 25.25 23.09 -29.97
C GLY A 985 25.61 23.42 -28.52
N ARG A 986 25.22 24.59 -28.01
CA ARG A 986 25.43 25.02 -26.62
C ARG A 986 24.11 25.39 -25.95
N LEU A 987 24.02 25.21 -24.64
CA LEU A 987 22.91 25.77 -23.87
C LEU A 987 23.17 27.23 -23.56
N VAL A 988 22.18 28.07 -23.79
CA VAL A 988 22.19 29.48 -23.38
C VAL A 988 20.92 29.79 -22.57
N PRO A 989 20.94 30.81 -21.70
CA PRO A 989 19.75 31.21 -20.94
C PRO A 989 18.54 31.50 -21.83
N PHE A 990 17.38 30.97 -21.45
CA PHE A 990 16.11 31.18 -22.15
C PHE A 990 15.39 32.42 -21.59
N GLN A 991 14.95 33.36 -22.45
CA GLN A 991 14.33 34.62 -22.00
C GLN A 991 12.82 34.49 -21.73
N GLY A 992 12.17 33.43 -22.19
CA GLY A 992 10.76 33.14 -21.93
C GLY A 992 10.04 32.49 -23.12
N PHE A 993 8.89 31.85 -22.87
CA PHE A 993 8.12 31.15 -23.90
C PHE A 993 7.52 32.10 -24.94
N SER A 994 7.22 33.34 -24.53
CA SER A 994 6.86 34.44 -25.45
C SER A 994 7.90 34.75 -26.56
N GLU A 995 9.20 34.48 -26.37
CA GLU A 995 10.21 34.66 -27.44
C GLU A 995 9.99 33.67 -28.60
N LEU A 996 9.54 32.45 -28.27
CA LEU A 996 9.26 31.41 -29.25
C LEU A 996 7.98 31.68 -30.05
N ALA A 997 7.02 32.45 -29.51
CA ALA A 997 5.81 32.85 -30.23
C ALA A 997 6.09 33.74 -31.46
N SER A 998 7.26 34.40 -31.51
CA SER A 998 7.71 35.20 -32.67
C SER A 998 8.29 34.37 -33.82
N GLN A 999 8.64 33.11 -33.54
CA GLN A 999 9.04 32.11 -34.54
C GLN A 999 7.80 31.27 -34.82
N SER A 1000 7.03 31.62 -35.85
CA SER A 1000 5.79 30.93 -36.22
C SER A 1000 5.94 29.41 -36.10
N LEU A 1001 5.29 28.82 -35.10
CA LEU A 1001 5.18 27.37 -34.95
C LEU A 1001 4.63 26.84 -36.27
N PRO A 1002 5.28 25.85 -36.92
CA PRO A 1002 4.73 25.27 -38.14
C PRO A 1002 3.33 24.74 -37.84
N SER A 1003 2.35 25.26 -38.59
CA SER A 1003 0.92 24.93 -38.49
C SER A 1003 0.64 23.46 -38.71
#